data_AF-A0A7K4GY12-F1
#
_entry.id   AF-A0A7K4GY12-F1
#
_cell.length_a   1.000
_cell.length_b   1.000
_cell.length_c   1.000
_cell.angle_alpha   90.00
_cell.angle_beta   90.00
_cell.angle_gamma   90.00
#
_symmetry.space_group_name_H-M   'P 1'
#
loop_
_entity.id
_entity.type
_entity.pdbx_description
1 polymer ?
#
loop_
_entity_poly.entity_id
_entity_poly.type
_entity_poly.pdbx_seq_one_letter_code
_entity_poly.pdbx_strand_id
1 'polypeptide(L)'
;MRIKKRRIKYFILLIVVVTLVFHPPTQGFSVYRARSNTKGNLHDLDTLFTSTVDNSGIIDSIFDTKIQDYDNHSYYSQIYESSLQATYYALYILNTLGKLHTINKTAIINFVLSHYESSSNRFMDSLSYRYLNIDVSRDWSYPFSSTLETTCYATLSLELLDSLDLIDTQDIIDYIWSCYNTDTSGFIGQPYESTLPTIFKISTMDNTFFAVITLDLLISDWLMYLNQKNNIIQFINDLQIGEGSWQTGGFFNDYYPDFDSLSPLFEPNLLSSFYSIKTLEVFGMEDIINRLDFHQFLNNSYDSLLNYFHIAPWEYIENYGNIVATSLGLILSDITEFTDINRVEVINFILSNRNSFGCWDQSTTITHHELIDTFQIIRSLENSQVISQLTLEERNQIGNATQFYYQMNGYSLLSEDYTSMNLVNTIVRSFELYGKLADINIQEIYAQITTSFTENYQVMFTNSFIGYLAKTDIMAGFRSYPIEYYSNNNKLRSHKSTYYALDSLSRMFKLDDFLFEIDGNELISDIVATQFLNDSYYDTYGAFSPLWPYNSYYQSTFLNSNIRFEYSYYAIKCLELLAYQLGLGNITSLGVDTMALYNYIERNIIETPTELYFDPSYTSNIEVILEYTYYMIYILKTLNMYGKDSQKIITYVEANLDYENIKNVYFSYKISEILNIDIEFDRELTQQLVQKIYSEQYNEFYCTSNREVITYESFYWICEMARNSKIGIEASYSSIVDLGSYNHIEVSLDNLILHDFGTYLTFKFESNQLGAHLFSEQPDGNHVADILIPFDPVYYPLIGGYLRAYEGSLVRAEQYISFDTTYTLEYNLTIQNEINALQFYLNTSIVCNKTRHSLDSGSAFTEIYVNDTYIEAKSFSHQSFIEYSFFNLNFSIMNDTEYLFQIFLNDGISNQTHFLEEAIFNITSFETTYTLEHNLAFQMGVNTVHFSLNTSLLYSNGTRYSLESGYTFTDIYINDTFIEMKNFSRQDFTEYNIFSLDYEILNDTKYLFQVFLNDGISNITNLIEELIFNTSASEIPEDSEPDPDPDPDPEEPDDPDIPNTAVKYDKEIQMAIPLIIIFLATPGVAIFSSRKLKKIQDLKT
;
A
#
# COMPACT_ATOMS: atom_id res chain seq x y z
N MET A 1 -5.90 -47.01 -19.61
CA MET A 1 -5.73 -48.14 -18.66
C MET A 1 -6.33 -47.75 -17.30
N ARG A 2 -6.41 -48.63 -16.28
CA ARG A 2 -7.20 -48.43 -15.04
C ARG A 2 -6.32 -48.28 -13.80
N ILE A 3 -6.75 -47.43 -12.83
CA ILE A 3 -6.33 -47.41 -11.40
C ILE A 3 -4.90 -46.83 -11.22
N LYS A 4 -4.57 -45.96 -10.23
CA LYS A 4 -4.92 -45.95 -8.79
C LYS A 4 -5.07 -44.53 -8.19
N LYS A 5 -5.58 -44.44 -6.95
CA LYS A 5 -5.87 -43.19 -6.21
C LYS A 5 -5.47 -43.34 -4.73
N ARG A 6 -5.29 -42.20 -4.02
CA ARG A 6 -5.07 -42.00 -2.56
C ARG A 6 -3.65 -42.26 -1.99
N ARG A 7 -3.13 -41.25 -1.29
CA ARG A 7 -3.09 -41.20 0.19
C ARG A 7 -3.28 -39.75 0.68
N ILE A 8 -3.49 -39.57 2.00
CA ILE A 8 -4.03 -38.35 2.63
C ILE A 8 -3.42 -38.16 4.04
N LYS A 9 -3.22 -36.89 4.43
CA LYS A 9 -3.05 -36.31 5.79
C LYS A 9 -2.38 -37.16 6.89
N TYR A 10 -1.13 -36.80 7.20
CA TYR A 10 -0.52 -36.69 8.54
C TYR A 10 0.49 -35.53 8.41
N PHE A 11 0.71 -34.61 9.38
CA PHE A 11 0.09 -34.40 10.69
C PHE A 11 0.22 -32.91 11.06
N ILE A 12 -0.77 -32.30 11.73
CA ILE A 12 -0.61 -30.98 12.35
C ILE A 12 -0.26 -31.23 13.82
N LEU A 13 0.99 -31.02 14.23
CA LEU A 13 1.37 -30.50 15.56
C LEU A 13 2.89 -30.25 15.68
N LEU A 14 3.31 -28.98 15.65
CA LEU A 14 4.27 -28.45 16.62
C LEU A 14 4.07 -26.94 16.71
N ILE A 15 3.85 -26.42 17.92
CA ILE A 15 3.39 -25.05 18.19
C ILE A 15 4.28 -24.45 19.28
N VAL A 16 4.87 -23.28 18.98
CA VAL A 16 5.38 -22.26 19.94
C VAL A 16 6.55 -22.70 20.86
N VAL A 17 7.10 -21.74 21.62
CA VAL A 17 8.25 -21.80 22.57
C VAL A 17 9.63 -21.65 21.88
N VAL A 18 10.44 -20.60 22.15
CA VAL A 18 10.26 -19.44 23.06
C VAL A 18 11.00 -18.18 22.57
N THR A 19 10.64 -17.04 23.18
CA THR A 19 11.07 -15.66 22.88
C THR A 19 12.30 -15.15 23.67
N LEU A 20 12.76 -13.94 23.28
CA LEU A 20 13.27 -12.84 24.13
C LEU A 20 14.78 -12.71 24.49
N VAL A 21 15.20 -11.42 24.59
CA VAL A 21 16.45 -10.82 25.12
C VAL A 21 17.72 -11.09 24.28
N PHE A 22 18.31 -10.09 23.62
CA PHE A 22 19.13 -9.03 24.25
C PHE A 22 19.01 -7.62 23.61
N HIS A 23 19.46 -6.60 24.35
CA HIS A 23 19.43 -5.18 23.99
C HIS A 23 20.88 -4.62 23.81
N PRO A 24 21.07 -3.39 23.28
CA PRO A 24 22.31 -2.98 22.61
C PRO A 24 23.44 -2.54 23.57
N PRO A 25 24.63 -2.17 23.04
CA PRO A 25 24.86 -0.74 22.91
C PRO A 25 25.56 -0.26 21.62
N THR A 26 25.19 0.96 21.25
CA THR A 26 25.85 1.95 20.38
C THR A 26 27.37 1.81 20.13
N GLN A 27 27.77 1.97 18.87
CA GLN A 27 28.81 2.95 18.50
C GLN A 27 28.68 3.35 17.03
N GLY A 28 28.60 4.66 16.75
CA GLY A 28 28.41 5.18 15.40
C GLY A 28 29.73 5.40 14.65
N PHE A 29 29.71 5.25 13.33
CA PHE A 29 30.78 5.68 12.43
C PHE A 29 30.26 6.68 11.40
N SER A 30 31.14 7.60 10.98
CA SER A 30 30.77 8.82 10.28
C SER A 30 30.53 8.62 8.79
N VAL A 31 29.38 9.11 8.31
CA VAL A 31 29.02 9.30 6.90
C VAL A 31 30.17 9.90 6.09
N TYR A 32 30.62 9.21 5.05
CA TYR A 32 31.50 9.78 4.03
C TYR A 32 30.67 10.29 2.85
N ARG A 33 30.28 11.57 2.92
CA ARG A 33 29.65 12.28 1.79
C ARG A 33 30.67 12.49 0.66
N ALA A 34 30.49 11.81 -0.47
CA ALA A 34 30.89 12.37 -1.76
C ALA A 34 29.74 13.29 -2.23
N ARG A 35 29.95 14.61 -2.21
CA ARG A 35 28.89 15.59 -2.51
C ARG A 35 29.32 16.47 -3.69
N SER A 36 28.46 16.51 -4.71
CA SER A 36 28.21 17.64 -5.63
C SER A 36 29.38 18.52 -6.10
N ASN A 37 29.47 18.76 -7.41
CA ASN A 37 29.02 20.05 -7.98
C ASN A 37 29.34 20.20 -9.47
N THR A 38 28.32 20.53 -10.24
CA THR A 38 28.32 21.78 -11.01
C THR A 38 26.92 22.36 -10.96
N LYS A 39 26.81 23.69 -10.74
CA LYS A 39 25.54 24.42 -10.85
C LYS A 39 25.58 25.30 -12.08
N GLY A 40 24.72 25.04 -13.05
CA GLY A 40 24.22 26.06 -13.97
C GLY A 40 23.08 26.83 -13.30
N ASN A 41 22.94 28.13 -13.58
CA ASN A 41 21.80 28.90 -13.10
C ASN A 41 20.70 28.91 -14.17
N LEU A 42 19.64 28.13 -13.99
CA LEU A 42 18.32 28.58 -14.45
C LEU A 42 17.74 29.46 -13.35
N HIS A 43 17.30 30.66 -13.74
CA HIS A 43 16.53 31.54 -12.89
C HIS A 43 15.09 31.58 -13.43
N ASP A 44 14.13 31.44 -12.50
CA ASP A 44 12.71 31.71 -12.69
C ASP A 44 11.99 30.87 -13.77
N LEU A 45 11.78 29.57 -13.48
CA LEU A 45 10.44 28.94 -13.55
C LEU A 45 10.45 27.51 -12.96
N ASP A 46 10.54 27.40 -11.63
CA ASP A 46 9.82 26.36 -10.86
C ASP A 46 9.84 26.72 -9.36
N THR A 47 8.82 27.45 -8.90
CA THR A 47 8.40 27.34 -7.49
C THR A 47 7.87 25.94 -7.28
N LEU A 48 8.21 25.27 -6.17
CA LEU A 48 7.68 23.93 -5.87
C LEU A 48 6.15 23.96 -5.76
N PHE A 49 5.47 23.71 -6.87
CA PHE A 49 4.07 23.35 -6.92
C PHE A 49 3.97 21.86 -6.62
N THR A 50 3.91 21.52 -5.33
CA THR A 50 3.09 20.39 -4.92
C THR A 50 1.69 20.63 -5.45
N SER A 51 1.14 19.68 -6.20
CA SER A 51 -0.26 19.68 -6.62
C SER A 51 -1.17 20.08 -5.45
N THR A 52 -2.12 20.98 -5.68
CA THR A 52 -3.18 21.28 -4.69
C THR A 52 -4.33 20.25 -4.75
N VAL A 53 -4.25 19.32 -5.69
CA VAL A 53 -5.08 18.11 -5.78
C VAL A 53 -4.34 16.96 -5.11
N ASP A 54 -5.08 16.12 -4.39
CA ASP A 54 -4.56 14.90 -3.77
C ASP A 54 -4.22 13.82 -4.83
N ASN A 55 -3.64 12.70 -4.38
CA ASN A 55 -3.21 11.66 -5.32
C ASN A 55 -4.38 10.85 -5.92
N SER A 56 -5.56 10.79 -5.29
CA SER A 56 -6.76 10.20 -5.91
C SER A 56 -7.31 11.10 -7.02
N GLY A 57 -7.41 12.42 -6.78
CA GLY A 57 -7.84 13.38 -7.79
C GLY A 57 -6.89 13.48 -8.99
N ILE A 58 -5.57 13.35 -8.78
CA ILE A 58 -4.60 13.22 -9.88
C ILE A 58 -4.84 11.94 -10.70
N ILE A 59 -5.07 10.81 -10.04
CA ILE A 59 -5.33 9.53 -10.74
C ILE A 59 -6.63 9.61 -11.56
N ASP A 60 -7.70 10.17 -10.99
CA ASP A 60 -8.98 10.32 -11.70
C ASP A 60 -8.91 11.38 -12.82
N SER A 61 -8.11 12.45 -12.70
CA SER A 61 -7.93 13.41 -13.81
C SER A 61 -7.19 12.80 -15.01
N ILE A 62 -6.27 11.86 -14.78
CA ILE A 62 -5.61 11.12 -15.87
C ILE A 62 -6.58 10.12 -16.53
N PHE A 63 -7.42 9.43 -15.74
CA PHE A 63 -8.49 8.59 -16.29
C PHE A 63 -9.43 9.40 -17.21
N ASP A 64 -9.94 10.53 -16.73
CA ASP A 64 -10.82 11.41 -17.51
C ASP A 64 -10.11 11.96 -18.75
N THR A 65 -8.82 12.32 -18.64
CA THR A 65 -8.02 12.77 -19.80
C THR A 65 -7.91 11.68 -20.86
N LYS A 66 -7.60 10.42 -20.51
CA LYS A 66 -7.47 9.37 -21.53
C LYS A 66 -8.79 9.01 -22.21
N ILE A 67 -9.93 9.14 -21.51
CA ILE A 67 -11.25 9.06 -22.15
C ILE A 67 -11.42 10.25 -23.13
N GLN A 68 -11.11 11.46 -22.68
CA GLN A 68 -11.26 12.69 -23.48
C GLN A 68 -10.34 12.73 -24.72
N ASP A 69 -9.08 12.28 -24.62
CA ASP A 69 -8.15 12.17 -25.76
C ASP A 69 -8.79 11.33 -26.87
N TYR A 70 -9.32 10.16 -26.49
CA TYR A 70 -9.88 9.19 -27.41
C TYR A 70 -11.22 9.65 -28.01
N ASP A 71 -12.11 10.23 -27.21
CA ASP A 71 -13.39 10.78 -27.69
C ASP A 71 -13.22 11.97 -28.65
N ASN A 72 -12.15 12.75 -28.52
CA ASN A 72 -11.87 13.88 -29.43
C ASN A 72 -11.08 13.48 -30.68
N HIS A 73 -10.16 12.52 -30.58
CA HIS A 73 -9.15 12.27 -31.62
C HIS A 73 -9.15 10.84 -32.19
N SER A 74 -9.85 9.89 -31.56
CA SER A 74 -9.85 8.44 -31.88
C SER A 74 -8.48 7.75 -31.74
N TYR A 75 -7.56 8.37 -31.02
CA TYR A 75 -6.29 7.80 -30.56
C TYR A 75 -6.00 8.26 -29.12
N TYR A 76 -5.07 7.60 -28.43
CA TYR A 76 -4.56 8.10 -27.14
C TYR A 76 -3.27 8.87 -27.39
N SER A 77 -3.27 10.17 -27.07
CA SER A 77 -2.17 11.08 -27.39
C SER A 77 -0.87 10.64 -26.72
N GLN A 78 0.20 10.52 -27.50
CA GLN A 78 1.52 10.16 -27.02
C GLN A 78 2.52 11.32 -27.11
N ILE A 79 3.12 11.63 -25.97
CA ILE A 79 4.31 12.45 -25.86
C ILE A 79 5.52 11.59 -26.23
N TYR A 80 6.29 12.09 -27.16
CA TYR A 80 7.57 11.62 -27.68
C TYR A 80 8.67 12.58 -27.22
N GLU A 81 9.92 12.11 -27.26
CA GLU A 81 11.07 12.94 -26.92
C GLU A 81 11.31 13.98 -28.03
N SER A 82 11.56 15.23 -27.62
CA SER A 82 11.86 16.31 -28.55
C SER A 82 13.35 16.41 -28.83
N SER A 83 13.71 16.66 -30.09
CA SER A 83 15.11 16.71 -30.53
C SER A 83 15.43 18.02 -31.25
N LEU A 84 16.72 18.34 -31.36
CA LEU A 84 17.19 19.51 -32.08
C LEU A 84 16.97 19.34 -33.59
N GLN A 85 17.08 18.11 -34.11
CA GLN A 85 16.71 17.75 -35.48
C GLN A 85 15.25 18.11 -35.80
N ALA A 86 14.31 17.56 -35.02
CA ALA A 86 12.89 17.79 -35.23
C ALA A 86 12.51 19.27 -35.01
N THR A 87 13.12 19.91 -34.01
CA THR A 87 12.94 21.35 -33.76
C THR A 87 13.37 22.20 -34.95
N TYR A 88 14.53 21.93 -35.55
CA TYR A 88 14.95 22.59 -36.79
C TYR A 88 13.99 22.32 -37.95
N TYR A 89 13.54 21.08 -38.14
CA TYR A 89 12.63 20.71 -39.21
C TYR A 89 11.28 21.45 -39.10
N ALA A 90 10.69 21.51 -37.90
CA ALA A 90 9.48 22.27 -37.63
C ALA A 90 9.66 23.78 -37.81
N LEU A 91 10.75 24.36 -37.27
CA LEU A 91 11.06 25.79 -37.42
C LEU A 91 11.24 26.18 -38.88
N TYR A 92 11.91 25.35 -39.69
CA TYR A 92 12.07 25.57 -41.12
C TYR A 92 10.71 25.56 -41.83
N ILE A 93 9.88 24.52 -41.63
CA ILE A 93 8.53 24.43 -42.18
C ILE A 93 7.72 25.69 -41.82
N LEU A 94 7.71 26.07 -40.55
CA LEU A 94 6.93 27.21 -40.06
C LEU A 94 7.48 28.55 -40.57
N ASN A 95 8.78 28.70 -40.77
CA ASN A 95 9.33 29.92 -41.36
C ASN A 95 8.96 30.04 -42.84
N THR A 96 9.20 29.00 -43.64
CA THR A 96 8.84 28.93 -45.08
C THR A 96 7.35 29.18 -45.34
N LEU A 97 6.47 28.74 -44.43
CA LEU A 97 5.02 28.98 -44.54
C LEU A 97 4.57 30.38 -44.06
N GLY A 98 5.47 31.21 -43.54
CA GLY A 98 5.17 32.51 -42.93
C GLY A 98 4.48 32.40 -41.55
N LYS A 99 4.65 31.25 -40.89
CA LYS A 99 3.94 30.80 -39.68
C LYS A 99 4.75 30.86 -38.39
N LEU A 100 6.05 31.18 -38.44
CA LEU A 100 6.91 31.28 -37.25
C LEU A 100 6.40 32.22 -36.14
N HIS A 101 5.45 33.12 -36.45
CA HIS A 101 4.77 33.97 -35.47
C HIS A 101 3.71 33.25 -34.60
N THR A 102 3.39 31.96 -34.87
CA THR A 102 2.39 31.20 -34.08
C THR A 102 2.98 30.40 -32.92
N ILE A 103 4.32 30.30 -32.82
CA ILE A 103 5.01 29.56 -31.78
C ILE A 103 5.49 30.46 -30.63
N ASN A 104 5.70 29.88 -29.45
CA ASN A 104 6.39 30.55 -28.36
C ASN A 104 7.91 30.55 -28.62
N LYS A 105 8.42 31.55 -29.38
CA LYS A 105 9.86 31.69 -29.69
C LYS A 105 10.73 31.52 -28.43
N THR A 106 10.36 32.12 -27.29
CA THR A 106 11.15 32.05 -26.05
C THR A 106 11.25 30.64 -25.48
N ALA A 107 10.17 29.85 -25.52
CA ALA A 107 10.23 28.46 -25.07
C ALA A 107 11.19 27.62 -25.92
N ILE A 108 11.16 27.80 -27.25
CA ILE A 108 12.02 27.04 -28.17
C ILE A 108 13.48 27.51 -28.10
N ILE A 109 13.74 28.81 -27.93
CA ILE A 109 15.10 29.32 -27.65
C ILE A 109 15.65 28.68 -26.37
N ASN A 110 14.86 28.62 -25.30
CA ASN A 110 15.26 27.98 -24.04
C ASN A 110 15.51 26.47 -24.22
N PHE A 111 14.67 25.76 -24.98
CA PHE A 111 14.85 24.35 -25.33
C PHE A 111 16.14 24.11 -26.15
N VAL A 112 16.45 24.96 -27.12
CA VAL A 112 17.69 24.82 -27.90
C VAL A 112 18.91 25.05 -27.00
N LEU A 113 18.89 26.11 -26.18
CA LEU A 113 20.01 26.45 -25.30
C LEU A 113 20.20 25.50 -24.11
N SER A 114 19.17 24.79 -23.65
CA SER A 114 19.33 23.77 -22.59
C SER A 114 20.18 22.56 -23.03
N HIS A 115 20.38 22.38 -24.34
CA HIS A 115 21.22 21.34 -24.92
C HIS A 115 22.65 21.79 -25.25
N TYR A 116 23.06 23.02 -24.90
CA TYR A 116 24.41 23.53 -25.18
C TYR A 116 25.45 23.09 -24.14
N GLU A 117 26.39 22.23 -24.54
CA GLU A 117 27.50 21.80 -23.69
C GLU A 117 28.67 22.81 -23.73
N SER A 118 28.68 23.78 -22.82
CA SER A 118 29.75 24.80 -22.70
C SER A 118 31.15 24.28 -22.27
N SER A 119 31.32 22.96 -22.15
CA SER A 119 32.61 22.27 -21.94
C SER A 119 33.19 21.65 -23.20
N SER A 120 32.39 21.51 -24.26
CA SER A 120 32.71 20.82 -25.51
C SER A 120 32.29 21.64 -26.75
N ASN A 121 31.70 22.82 -26.54
CA ASN A 121 31.38 23.86 -27.53
C ASN A 121 30.49 23.37 -28.68
N ARG A 122 29.47 22.59 -28.31
CA ARG A 122 28.54 21.90 -29.22
C ARG A 122 27.16 21.76 -28.57
N PHE A 123 26.19 21.30 -29.34
CA PHE A 123 24.90 20.89 -28.79
C PHE A 123 24.79 19.36 -28.71
N MET A 124 24.15 18.85 -27.65
CA MET A 124 23.91 17.42 -27.42
C MET A 124 22.45 17.18 -27.01
N ASP A 125 21.70 16.43 -27.80
CA ASP A 125 20.43 15.80 -27.42
C ASP A 125 20.56 14.26 -27.34
N SER A 126 19.49 13.56 -26.97
CA SER A 126 19.51 12.10 -26.83
C SER A 126 19.79 11.34 -28.14
N LEU A 127 19.44 11.91 -29.30
CA LEU A 127 19.81 11.33 -30.61
C LEU A 127 21.33 11.37 -30.80
N SER A 128 21.96 12.50 -30.45
CA SER A 128 23.42 12.65 -30.50
C SER A 128 24.14 11.77 -29.46
N TYR A 129 23.58 11.57 -28.26
CA TYR A 129 24.12 10.61 -27.29
C TYR A 129 23.95 9.17 -27.79
N ARG A 130 22.83 8.83 -28.45
CA ARG A 130 22.65 7.51 -29.09
C ARG A 130 23.71 7.31 -30.18
N TYR A 131 23.98 8.31 -31.01
CA TYR A 131 25.02 8.25 -32.05
C TYR A 131 26.41 7.89 -31.50
N LEU A 132 26.83 8.50 -30.39
CA LEU A 132 28.10 8.18 -29.73
C LEU A 132 28.10 6.79 -29.05
N ASN A 133 26.93 6.19 -28.83
CA ASN A 133 26.75 4.90 -28.14
C ASN A 133 26.33 3.74 -29.08
N ILE A 134 26.38 3.92 -30.41
CA ILE A 134 26.13 2.84 -31.37
C ILE A 134 27.22 1.77 -31.22
N ASP A 135 26.85 0.50 -31.06
CA ASP A 135 27.76 -0.62 -31.30
C ASP A 135 27.39 -1.27 -32.64
N VAL A 136 28.14 -0.91 -33.68
CA VAL A 136 27.94 -1.38 -35.06
C VAL A 136 28.20 -2.88 -35.26
N SER A 137 28.55 -3.63 -34.21
CA SER A 137 28.49 -5.09 -34.19
C SER A 137 27.11 -5.65 -33.74
N ARG A 138 26.16 -4.77 -33.42
CA ARG A 138 24.83 -5.10 -32.83
C ARG A 138 23.68 -4.39 -33.51
N ASP A 139 23.89 -3.16 -33.96
CA ASP A 139 22.83 -2.31 -34.51
C ASP A 139 22.90 -2.25 -36.04
N TRP A 140 21.77 -2.56 -36.71
CA TRP A 140 21.61 -2.47 -38.17
C TRP A 140 21.12 -1.10 -38.66
N SER A 141 20.94 -0.14 -37.75
CA SER A 141 20.37 1.18 -38.04
C SER A 141 21.35 2.27 -37.62
N TYR A 142 21.99 2.93 -38.59
CA TYR A 142 22.70 4.17 -38.35
C TYR A 142 21.66 5.31 -38.17
N PRO A 143 21.77 6.15 -37.13
CA PRO A 143 20.78 7.20 -36.88
C PRO A 143 21.03 8.42 -37.79
N PHE A 144 19.96 9.01 -38.32
CA PHE A 144 19.95 10.28 -39.09
C PHE A 144 20.24 11.52 -38.21
N SER A 145 21.11 11.42 -37.21
CA SER A 145 21.54 12.56 -36.37
C SER A 145 22.84 12.23 -35.67
N SER A 146 23.93 12.75 -36.22
CA SER A 146 25.23 12.82 -35.57
C SER A 146 25.33 13.98 -34.57
N THR A 147 26.44 14.05 -33.81
CA THR A 147 26.72 15.22 -32.95
C THR A 147 26.98 16.49 -33.76
N LEU A 148 27.63 16.35 -34.93
CA LEU A 148 27.85 17.44 -35.88
C LEU A 148 26.51 17.98 -36.41
N GLU A 149 25.64 17.11 -36.89
CA GLU A 149 24.30 17.48 -37.37
C GLU A 149 23.49 18.15 -36.25
N THR A 150 23.46 17.58 -35.05
CA THR A 150 22.75 18.13 -33.88
C THR A 150 23.19 19.57 -33.56
N THR A 151 24.49 19.85 -33.68
CA THR A 151 25.05 21.20 -33.51
C THR A 151 24.67 22.14 -34.66
N CYS A 152 24.62 21.64 -35.89
CA CYS A 152 24.13 22.39 -37.05
C CYS A 152 22.62 22.71 -36.91
N TYR A 153 21.79 21.73 -36.54
CA TYR A 153 20.35 21.89 -36.33
C TYR A 153 20.03 22.92 -35.25
N ALA A 154 20.75 22.91 -34.12
CA ALA A 154 20.62 23.94 -33.09
C ALA A 154 21.00 25.34 -33.58
N THR A 155 22.13 25.46 -34.29
CA THR A 155 22.62 26.74 -34.83
C THR A 155 21.65 27.32 -35.87
N LEU A 156 21.20 26.51 -36.82
CA LEU A 156 20.22 26.90 -37.84
C LEU A 156 18.85 27.23 -37.21
N SER A 157 18.48 26.57 -36.11
CA SER A 157 17.28 26.93 -35.32
C SER A 157 17.41 28.31 -34.68
N LEU A 158 18.56 28.64 -34.11
CA LEU A 158 18.81 29.96 -33.51
C LEU A 158 18.82 31.09 -34.56
N GLU A 159 19.32 30.84 -35.78
CA GLU A 159 19.20 31.78 -36.89
C GLU A 159 17.73 31.99 -37.31
N LEU A 160 16.98 30.92 -37.54
CA LEU A 160 15.54 31.00 -37.83
C LEU A 160 14.76 31.75 -36.73
N LEU A 161 15.24 31.71 -35.49
CA LEU A 161 14.63 32.37 -34.33
C LEU A 161 15.08 33.83 -34.13
N ASP A 162 15.97 34.39 -34.96
CA ASP A 162 16.61 35.70 -34.78
C ASP A 162 17.45 35.77 -33.47
N SER A 163 18.29 34.77 -33.18
CA SER A 163 18.93 34.59 -31.86
C SER A 163 20.32 33.91 -31.85
N LEU A 164 21.10 34.03 -32.93
CA LEU A 164 22.51 33.58 -32.95
C LEU A 164 23.42 34.32 -31.95
N ASP A 165 23.04 35.50 -31.46
CA ASP A 165 23.83 36.30 -30.51
C ASP A 165 23.86 35.73 -29.08
N LEU A 166 23.13 34.64 -28.84
CA LEU A 166 23.08 33.93 -27.55
C LEU A 166 24.19 32.87 -27.41
N ILE A 167 25.00 32.62 -28.46
CA ILE A 167 26.12 31.68 -28.48
C ILE A 167 27.38 32.35 -29.05
N ASP A 168 28.57 31.79 -28.75
CA ASP A 168 29.79 32.18 -29.46
C ASP A 168 29.86 31.42 -30.80
N THR A 169 29.74 32.14 -31.91
CA THR A 169 29.74 31.53 -33.24
C THR A 169 31.11 31.05 -33.68
N GLN A 170 32.21 31.55 -33.10
CA GLN A 170 33.56 31.04 -33.38
C GLN A 170 33.76 29.67 -32.73
N ASP A 171 33.23 29.46 -31.52
CA ASP A 171 33.24 28.16 -30.84
C ASP A 171 32.52 27.09 -31.69
N ILE A 172 31.39 27.44 -32.33
CA ILE A 172 30.69 26.54 -33.26
C ILE A 172 31.48 26.31 -34.56
N ILE A 173 32.08 27.35 -35.16
CA ILE A 173 32.95 27.22 -36.35
C ILE A 173 34.11 26.26 -36.06
N ASP A 174 34.78 26.43 -34.92
CA ASP A 174 35.92 25.60 -34.50
C ASP A 174 35.49 24.16 -34.19
N TYR A 175 34.32 23.95 -33.57
CA TYR A 175 33.74 22.62 -33.39
C TYR A 175 33.43 21.94 -34.73
N ILE A 176 32.75 22.61 -35.67
CA ILE A 176 32.44 22.04 -36.99
C ILE A 176 33.73 21.66 -37.73
N TRP A 177 34.74 22.55 -37.74
CA TRP A 177 36.04 22.24 -38.35
C TRP A 177 36.80 21.10 -37.66
N SER A 178 36.58 20.86 -36.36
CA SER A 178 37.13 19.69 -35.68
C SER A 178 36.56 18.36 -36.22
N CYS A 179 35.37 18.38 -36.81
CA CYS A 179 34.72 17.23 -37.43
C CYS A 179 35.12 17.00 -38.91
N TYR A 180 36.01 17.82 -39.47
CA TYR A 180 36.52 17.63 -40.84
C TYR A 180 37.58 16.51 -40.87
N ASN A 181 37.33 15.45 -41.66
CA ASN A 181 38.29 14.37 -41.82
C ASN A 181 39.31 14.68 -42.92
N THR A 182 40.58 14.81 -42.55
CA THR A 182 41.68 15.13 -43.48
C THR A 182 42.04 14.01 -44.46
N ASP A 183 41.63 12.77 -44.19
CA ASP A 183 41.96 11.61 -45.03
C ASP A 183 41.00 11.46 -46.22
N THR A 184 39.71 11.78 -46.01
CA THR A 184 38.62 11.62 -46.99
C THR A 184 38.08 12.94 -47.53
N SER A 185 38.38 14.06 -46.86
CA SER A 185 37.99 15.44 -47.22
C SER A 185 36.50 15.81 -47.15
N GLY A 186 35.67 14.96 -46.57
CA GLY A 186 34.33 15.32 -46.07
C GLY A 186 34.31 15.51 -44.55
N PHE A 187 33.13 15.82 -44.01
CA PHE A 187 32.91 15.86 -42.56
C PHE A 187 32.40 14.52 -42.04
N ILE A 188 32.79 14.19 -40.80
CA ILE A 188 32.32 13.03 -40.04
C ILE A 188 31.41 13.50 -38.90
N GLY A 189 30.62 12.60 -38.31
CA GLY A 189 29.60 12.97 -37.32
C GLY A 189 30.05 13.44 -35.92
N GLN A 190 31.36 13.53 -35.67
CA GLN A 190 31.96 13.99 -34.40
C GLN A 190 33.40 14.49 -34.63
N PRO A 191 34.09 15.12 -33.65
CA PRO A 191 35.48 15.55 -33.82
C PRO A 191 36.42 14.42 -34.25
N TYR A 192 37.23 14.65 -35.28
CA TYR A 192 38.12 13.65 -35.86
C TYR A 192 39.33 13.38 -34.96
N GLU A 193 39.44 12.12 -34.53
CA GLU A 193 40.71 11.54 -34.07
C GLU A 193 41.07 10.32 -34.92
N SER A 194 42.36 10.16 -35.25
CA SER A 194 42.85 8.96 -35.95
C SER A 194 42.61 7.66 -35.16
N THR A 195 42.46 7.77 -33.83
CA THR A 195 42.11 6.74 -32.86
C THR A 195 40.65 6.25 -32.90
N LEU A 196 39.72 6.98 -33.55
CA LEU A 196 38.32 6.57 -33.64
C LEU A 196 38.15 5.20 -34.33
N PRO A 197 37.13 4.39 -33.95
CA PRO A 197 36.69 3.23 -34.73
C PRO A 197 36.39 3.61 -36.20
N THR A 198 36.62 2.70 -37.14
CA THR A 198 36.53 2.98 -38.59
C THR A 198 35.20 3.64 -38.99
N ILE A 199 34.08 3.15 -38.48
CA ILE A 199 32.73 3.65 -38.81
C ILE A 199 32.53 5.13 -38.45
N PHE A 200 33.14 5.59 -37.35
CA PHE A 200 33.08 6.99 -36.91
C PHE A 200 34.07 7.90 -37.67
N LYS A 201 34.87 7.35 -38.58
CA LYS A 201 35.75 8.11 -39.50
C LYS A 201 35.22 8.14 -40.94
N ILE A 202 34.08 7.52 -41.22
CA ILE A 202 33.46 7.59 -42.54
C ILE A 202 32.83 8.97 -42.71
N SER A 203 33.32 9.74 -43.67
CA SER A 203 32.75 11.05 -44.01
C SER A 203 31.54 10.84 -44.89
N THR A 204 30.42 11.47 -44.52
CA THR A 204 29.14 11.29 -45.22
C THR A 204 28.61 12.62 -45.75
N MET A 205 27.74 12.57 -46.76
CA MET A 205 27.23 13.78 -47.42
C MET A 205 26.14 14.50 -46.64
N ASP A 206 25.37 13.83 -45.78
CA ASP A 206 24.50 14.47 -44.78
C ASP A 206 25.31 15.38 -43.83
N ASN A 207 26.31 14.82 -43.14
CA ASN A 207 27.25 15.54 -42.28
C ASN A 207 27.96 16.69 -43.01
N THR A 208 28.43 16.42 -44.24
CA THR A 208 29.13 17.42 -45.07
C THR A 208 28.19 18.54 -45.52
N PHE A 209 26.96 18.24 -45.90
CA PHE A 209 25.95 19.24 -46.27
C PHE A 209 25.57 20.13 -45.08
N PHE A 210 25.25 19.54 -43.93
CA PHE A 210 24.86 20.33 -42.76
C PHE A 210 26.02 21.16 -42.19
N ALA A 211 27.25 20.65 -42.21
CA ALA A 211 28.44 21.44 -41.92
C ALA A 211 28.63 22.61 -42.88
N VAL A 212 28.52 22.38 -44.20
CA VAL A 212 28.76 23.44 -45.20
C VAL A 212 27.69 24.54 -45.15
N ILE A 213 26.39 24.23 -45.03
CA ILE A 213 25.36 25.29 -44.93
C ILE A 213 25.48 26.10 -43.63
N THR A 214 25.91 25.46 -42.54
CA THR A 214 26.10 26.14 -41.25
C THR A 214 27.37 26.98 -41.25
N LEU A 215 28.46 26.52 -41.88
CA LEU A 215 29.65 27.32 -42.10
C LEU A 215 29.39 28.51 -43.02
N ASP A 216 28.66 28.35 -44.13
CA ASP A 216 28.33 29.44 -45.06
C ASP A 216 27.51 30.55 -44.41
N LEU A 217 26.68 30.21 -43.42
CA LEU A 217 25.96 31.15 -42.56
C LEU A 217 26.88 31.89 -41.57
N LEU A 218 27.85 31.19 -40.95
CA LEU A 218 28.66 31.74 -39.85
C LEU A 218 29.96 32.44 -40.29
N ILE A 219 30.56 32.06 -41.42
CA ILE A 219 31.83 32.65 -41.90
C ILE A 219 31.58 33.83 -42.86
N SER A 220 32.53 34.77 -42.94
CA SER A 220 32.38 35.93 -43.85
C SER A 220 32.49 35.55 -45.34
N ASP A 221 33.34 34.56 -45.64
CA ASP A 221 33.58 34.00 -46.97
C ASP A 221 34.46 32.74 -46.90
N TRP A 222 34.49 31.98 -48.00
CA TRP A 222 35.30 30.76 -48.13
C TRP A 222 36.77 31.00 -48.54
N LEU A 223 37.26 32.23 -48.67
CA LEU A 223 38.64 32.50 -49.16
C LEU A 223 39.69 31.98 -48.17
N MET A 224 39.42 32.07 -46.86
CA MET A 224 40.28 31.53 -45.81
C MET A 224 40.31 30.00 -45.76
N TYR A 225 39.30 29.35 -46.35
CA TYR A 225 39.10 27.89 -46.35
C TYR A 225 39.15 27.29 -47.76
N LEU A 226 39.76 28.00 -48.73
CA LEU A 226 39.73 27.64 -50.15
C LEU A 226 40.29 26.23 -50.44
N ASN A 227 41.28 25.77 -49.67
CA ASN A 227 41.80 24.41 -49.82
C ASN A 227 40.74 23.38 -49.39
N GLN A 228 40.11 23.57 -48.24
CA GLN A 228 39.04 22.72 -47.73
C GLN A 228 37.84 22.73 -48.66
N LYS A 229 37.39 23.89 -49.15
CA LYS A 229 36.33 24.01 -50.17
C LYS A 229 36.67 23.18 -51.41
N ASN A 230 37.87 23.33 -51.98
CA ASN A 230 38.29 22.55 -53.15
C ASN A 230 38.36 21.04 -52.87
N ASN A 231 38.79 20.65 -51.67
CA ASN A 231 38.86 19.25 -51.26
C ASN A 231 37.45 18.62 -51.07
N ILE A 232 36.49 19.36 -50.49
CA ILE A 232 35.08 18.96 -50.36
C ILE A 232 34.44 18.84 -51.75
N ILE A 233 34.72 19.79 -52.66
CA ILE A 233 34.28 19.70 -54.05
C ILE A 233 34.82 18.43 -54.73
N GLN A 234 36.10 18.08 -54.51
CA GLN A 234 36.66 16.83 -55.05
C GLN A 234 36.01 15.59 -54.43
N PHE A 235 35.82 15.57 -53.10
CA PHE A 235 35.09 14.51 -52.38
C PHE A 235 33.70 14.26 -52.99
N ILE A 236 32.91 15.31 -53.23
CA ILE A 236 31.58 15.19 -53.87
C ILE A 236 31.67 14.59 -55.28
N ASN A 237 32.67 14.98 -56.08
CA ASN A 237 32.86 14.43 -57.43
C ASN A 237 33.24 12.94 -57.40
N ASP A 238 34.11 12.56 -56.47
CA ASP A 238 34.60 11.17 -56.34
C ASP A 238 33.51 10.22 -55.79
N LEU A 239 32.41 10.76 -55.25
CA LEU A 239 31.19 10.02 -54.89
C LEU A 239 30.20 9.82 -56.06
N GLN A 240 30.41 10.47 -57.21
CA GLN A 240 29.53 10.28 -58.38
C GLN A 240 29.85 8.97 -59.12
N ILE A 241 28.84 8.15 -59.35
CA ILE A 241 28.99 6.84 -60.01
C ILE A 241 29.09 7.02 -61.53
N GLY A 242 30.20 6.60 -62.13
CA GLY A 242 30.41 6.63 -63.59
C GLY A 242 29.67 5.53 -64.37
N GLU A 243 30.01 5.37 -65.65
CA GLU A 243 29.43 4.37 -66.56
C GLU A 243 29.54 2.93 -66.02
N GLY A 244 28.39 2.23 -65.88
CA GLY A 244 28.40 0.79 -65.61
C GLY A 244 27.07 0.12 -65.28
N SER A 245 26.06 0.83 -64.75
CA SER A 245 24.79 0.22 -64.31
C SER A 245 23.60 1.18 -64.37
N TRP A 246 22.46 0.78 -63.82
CA TRP A 246 21.30 1.66 -63.60
C TRP A 246 21.58 2.77 -62.57
N GLN A 247 22.63 2.63 -61.76
CA GLN A 247 23.09 3.58 -60.75
C GLN A 247 23.96 4.71 -61.35
N THR A 248 24.44 4.55 -62.58
CA THR A 248 25.30 5.53 -63.27
C THR A 248 24.68 6.93 -63.23
N GLY A 249 25.46 7.89 -62.76
CA GLY A 249 25.11 9.29 -62.56
C GLY A 249 24.80 9.68 -61.13
N GLY A 250 24.24 8.76 -60.34
CA GLY A 250 23.86 9.03 -58.94
C GLY A 250 25.08 9.17 -58.02
N PHE A 251 24.85 9.66 -56.81
CA PHE A 251 25.88 9.84 -55.78
C PHE A 251 25.70 8.83 -54.64
N PHE A 252 26.79 8.22 -54.18
CA PHE A 252 26.81 7.62 -52.85
C PHE A 252 26.80 8.72 -51.78
N ASN A 253 26.33 8.41 -50.58
CA ASN A 253 26.44 9.28 -49.42
C ASN A 253 27.87 9.26 -48.84
N ASP A 254 28.62 8.17 -49.02
CA ASP A 254 30.03 8.04 -48.62
C ASP A 254 30.83 7.01 -49.45
N TYR A 255 32.11 6.83 -49.12
CA TYR A 255 33.05 5.97 -49.87
C TYR A 255 32.98 4.46 -49.57
N TYR A 256 32.13 4.00 -48.65
CA TYR A 256 32.15 2.62 -48.14
C TYR A 256 30.87 1.86 -48.52
N PRO A 257 30.84 1.07 -49.63
CA PRO A 257 29.61 0.43 -50.12
C PRO A 257 28.96 -0.61 -49.19
N ASP A 258 29.65 -1.00 -48.11
CA ASP A 258 29.16 -1.90 -47.07
C ASP A 258 28.56 -1.14 -45.85
N PHE A 259 28.50 0.21 -45.90
CA PHE A 259 28.00 1.07 -44.84
C PHE A 259 26.82 1.91 -45.33
N ASP A 260 25.62 1.56 -44.84
CA ASP A 260 24.37 2.22 -45.21
C ASP A 260 24.06 3.34 -44.20
N SER A 261 24.55 4.55 -44.49
CA SER A 261 24.40 5.74 -43.65
C SER A 261 23.04 6.44 -43.80
N LEU A 262 22.26 6.14 -44.85
CA LEU A 262 20.90 6.66 -45.11
C LEU A 262 19.83 5.55 -45.05
N SER A 263 20.10 4.47 -44.32
CA SER A 263 19.25 3.27 -44.28
C SER A 263 17.79 3.58 -43.91
N PRO A 264 16.78 2.96 -44.55
CA PRO A 264 16.85 1.87 -45.52
C PRO A 264 16.83 2.34 -46.99
N LEU A 265 17.37 3.53 -47.31
CA LEU A 265 17.39 4.04 -48.68
C LEU A 265 18.53 3.41 -49.47
N PHE A 266 18.21 2.63 -50.51
CA PHE A 266 19.22 2.01 -51.36
C PHE A 266 20.15 3.05 -52.01
N GLU A 267 21.45 2.79 -52.07
CA GLU A 267 22.45 3.73 -52.59
C GLU A 267 22.88 3.41 -54.04
N PRO A 268 23.01 4.40 -54.95
CA PRO A 268 22.73 5.83 -54.76
C PRO A 268 21.23 6.13 -54.76
N ASN A 269 20.83 7.19 -54.07
CA ASN A 269 19.46 7.68 -54.03
C ASN A 269 19.38 9.20 -54.32
N LEU A 270 18.16 9.74 -54.40
CA LEU A 270 17.93 11.17 -54.59
C LEU A 270 18.25 12.01 -53.34
N LEU A 271 18.40 11.41 -52.15
CA LEU A 271 18.72 12.15 -50.92
C LEU A 271 20.24 12.39 -50.78
N SER A 272 21.07 11.37 -51.00
CA SER A 272 22.53 11.52 -51.16
C SER A 272 22.86 12.48 -52.31
N SER A 273 22.19 12.33 -53.46
CA SER A 273 22.32 13.23 -54.61
C SER A 273 21.91 14.67 -54.29
N PHE A 274 20.86 14.88 -53.49
CA PHE A 274 20.47 16.20 -52.99
C PHE A 274 21.57 16.82 -52.13
N TYR A 275 22.14 16.06 -51.18
CA TYR A 275 23.21 16.58 -50.31
C TYR A 275 24.46 16.95 -51.12
N SER A 276 24.87 16.11 -52.06
CA SER A 276 25.98 16.39 -53.00
C SER A 276 25.74 17.66 -53.82
N ILE A 277 24.63 17.74 -54.54
CA ILE A 277 24.39 18.84 -55.49
C ILE A 277 24.07 20.17 -54.78
N LYS A 278 23.33 20.16 -53.67
CA LYS A 278 23.11 21.38 -52.86
C LYS A 278 24.39 21.91 -52.22
N THR A 279 25.33 21.03 -51.84
CA THR A 279 26.63 21.47 -51.32
C THR A 279 27.47 22.15 -52.42
N LEU A 280 27.37 21.68 -53.68
CA LEU A 280 27.99 22.34 -54.83
C LEU A 280 27.31 23.67 -55.19
N GLU A 281 26.00 23.80 -55.00
CA GLU A 281 25.23 25.04 -55.24
C GLU A 281 25.62 26.15 -54.25
N VAL A 282 25.74 25.84 -52.95
CA VAL A 282 26.31 26.76 -51.93
C VAL A 282 27.71 27.24 -52.36
N PHE A 283 28.46 26.38 -53.04
CA PHE A 283 29.77 26.71 -53.55
C PHE A 283 29.80 27.45 -54.90
N GLY A 284 28.68 27.49 -55.65
CA GLY A 284 28.62 27.98 -57.05
C GLY A 284 29.44 27.11 -58.01
N MET A 285 29.37 25.79 -57.86
CA MET A 285 30.22 24.79 -58.52
C MET A 285 29.43 23.60 -59.11
N GLU A 286 28.13 23.79 -59.39
CA GLU A 286 27.18 22.79 -59.89
C GLU A 286 27.57 22.19 -61.25
N ASP A 287 28.27 22.98 -62.08
CA ASP A 287 28.77 22.59 -63.41
C ASP A 287 29.89 21.52 -63.38
N ILE A 288 30.41 21.14 -62.21
CA ILE A 288 31.55 20.21 -62.12
C ILE A 288 31.15 18.73 -62.26
N ILE A 289 29.90 18.38 -61.96
CA ILE A 289 29.40 16.99 -62.03
C ILE A 289 29.30 16.51 -63.48
N ASN A 290 29.34 15.19 -63.70
CA ASN A 290 28.90 14.64 -64.97
C ASN A 290 27.36 14.72 -65.07
N ARG A 291 26.88 15.86 -65.60
CA ARG A 291 25.44 16.15 -65.77
C ARG A 291 24.74 15.16 -66.71
N LEU A 292 25.43 14.61 -67.72
CA LEU A 292 24.85 13.65 -68.66
C LEU A 292 24.48 12.34 -67.96
N ASP A 293 25.42 11.80 -67.18
CA ASP A 293 25.18 10.59 -66.39
C ASP A 293 24.11 10.87 -65.32
N PHE A 294 24.16 12.02 -64.64
CA PHE A 294 23.15 12.38 -63.63
C PHE A 294 21.73 12.54 -64.23
N HIS A 295 21.60 13.05 -65.45
CA HIS A 295 20.33 13.05 -66.18
C HIS A 295 19.84 11.63 -66.51
N GLN A 296 20.74 10.68 -66.80
CA GLN A 296 20.39 9.27 -66.91
C GLN A 296 19.90 8.70 -65.57
N PHE A 297 20.51 9.07 -64.44
CA PHE A 297 20.04 8.67 -63.10
C PHE A 297 18.64 9.21 -62.80
N LEU A 298 18.39 10.51 -63.01
CA LEU A 298 17.07 11.11 -62.85
C LEU A 298 16.01 10.45 -63.77
N ASN A 299 16.35 10.19 -65.02
CA ASN A 299 15.47 9.48 -65.96
C ASN A 299 15.17 8.04 -65.51
N ASN A 300 16.13 7.34 -64.90
CA ASN A 300 15.92 5.98 -64.38
C ASN A 300 15.04 5.96 -63.11
N SER A 301 15.05 7.03 -62.31
CA SER A 301 14.17 7.17 -61.13
C SER A 301 12.76 7.70 -61.46
N TYR A 302 12.52 8.27 -62.65
CA TYR A 302 11.25 8.94 -62.98
C TYR A 302 10.22 8.02 -63.65
N ASP A 303 9.08 7.78 -62.99
CA ASP A 303 7.93 7.14 -63.64
C ASP A 303 7.17 8.15 -64.50
N SER A 304 7.37 8.07 -65.82
CA SER A 304 6.73 8.92 -66.81
C SER A 304 5.24 8.63 -67.10
N LEU A 305 4.68 7.53 -66.56
CA LEU A 305 3.27 7.18 -66.66
C LEU A 305 2.46 7.78 -65.49
N LEU A 306 3.04 7.77 -64.30
CA LEU A 306 2.43 8.17 -63.04
C LEU A 306 2.92 9.54 -62.53
N ASN A 307 3.98 10.09 -63.15
CA ASN A 307 4.55 11.43 -62.95
C ASN A 307 5.16 11.65 -61.55
N TYR A 308 5.80 10.63 -61.00
CA TYR A 308 6.53 10.69 -59.73
C TYR A 308 7.95 10.13 -59.86
N PHE A 309 8.79 10.34 -58.84
CA PHE A 309 10.11 9.70 -58.75
C PHE A 309 10.14 8.60 -57.69
N HIS A 310 10.85 7.52 -57.98
CA HIS A 310 11.35 6.56 -57.01
C HIS A 310 12.56 7.13 -56.26
N ILE A 311 12.78 6.74 -54.99
CA ILE A 311 13.88 7.30 -54.18
C ILE A 311 15.26 6.89 -54.70
N ALA A 312 15.33 5.72 -55.31
CA ALA A 312 16.41 5.23 -56.16
C ALA A 312 15.79 4.42 -57.33
N PRO A 313 16.47 4.19 -58.46
CA PRO A 313 15.94 3.38 -59.57
C PRO A 313 15.68 1.89 -59.25
N TRP A 314 16.00 1.45 -58.03
CA TRP A 314 15.61 0.17 -57.47
C TRP A 314 15.26 0.36 -55.98
N GLU A 315 14.10 -0.12 -55.56
CA GLU A 315 13.56 0.07 -54.21
C GLU A 315 13.31 -1.29 -53.53
N TYR A 316 13.55 -1.37 -52.21
CA TYR A 316 13.26 -2.59 -51.42
C TYR A 316 11.76 -2.86 -51.26
N ILE A 317 10.96 -1.80 -51.21
CA ILE A 317 9.50 -1.82 -51.09
C ILE A 317 8.98 -0.89 -52.19
N GLU A 318 7.94 -1.32 -52.91
CA GLU A 318 7.37 -0.56 -54.02
C GLU A 318 6.89 0.82 -53.54
N ASN A 319 7.43 1.87 -54.16
CA ASN A 319 7.15 3.28 -53.88
C ASN A 319 7.67 3.79 -52.53
N TYR A 320 8.71 3.18 -51.95
CA TYR A 320 9.27 3.59 -50.66
C TYR A 320 9.78 5.04 -50.68
N GLY A 321 9.05 5.95 -50.02
CA GLY A 321 9.39 7.38 -50.01
C GLY A 321 8.99 8.15 -51.28
N ASN A 322 8.15 7.62 -52.18
CA ASN A 322 7.93 8.22 -53.52
C ASN A 322 7.44 9.69 -53.51
N ILE A 323 6.69 10.13 -52.51
CA ILE A 323 6.25 11.52 -52.38
C ILE A 323 7.46 12.43 -52.10
N VAL A 324 8.28 12.05 -51.12
CA VAL A 324 9.53 12.74 -50.77
C VAL A 324 10.50 12.72 -51.95
N ALA A 325 10.70 11.56 -52.55
CA ALA A 325 11.54 11.36 -53.74
C ALA A 325 11.12 12.26 -54.90
N THR A 326 9.82 12.45 -55.12
CA THR A 326 9.30 13.35 -56.16
C THR A 326 9.65 14.81 -55.89
N SER A 327 9.64 15.23 -54.62
CA SER A 327 10.10 16.56 -54.24
C SER A 327 11.62 16.74 -54.44
N LEU A 328 12.42 15.72 -54.13
CA LEU A 328 13.87 15.72 -54.36
C LEU A 328 14.23 15.68 -55.86
N GLY A 329 13.50 14.87 -56.64
CA GLY A 329 13.65 14.79 -58.09
C GLY A 329 13.28 16.09 -58.79
N LEU A 330 12.24 16.81 -58.33
CA LEU A 330 11.89 18.14 -58.83
C LEU A 330 13.04 19.14 -58.66
N ILE A 331 13.53 19.33 -57.43
CA ILE A 331 14.60 20.30 -57.16
C ILE A 331 15.92 19.91 -57.86
N LEU A 332 16.27 18.62 -57.89
CA LEU A 332 17.45 18.13 -58.60
C LEU A 332 17.35 18.33 -60.12
N SER A 333 16.13 18.22 -60.68
CA SER A 333 15.89 18.52 -62.09
C SER A 333 16.04 20.00 -62.40
N ASP A 334 15.51 20.88 -61.54
CA ASP A 334 15.63 22.32 -61.70
C ASP A 334 17.08 22.81 -61.58
N ILE A 335 17.85 22.34 -60.59
CA ILE A 335 19.26 22.73 -60.40
C ILE A 335 20.14 22.24 -61.56
N THR A 336 19.88 21.03 -62.08
CA THR A 336 20.72 20.42 -63.12
C THR A 336 20.18 20.59 -64.54
N GLU A 337 19.15 21.42 -64.75
CA GLU A 337 18.51 21.66 -66.05
C GLU A 337 17.95 20.39 -66.73
N PHE A 338 17.49 19.39 -65.97
CA PHE A 338 16.85 18.19 -66.52
C PHE A 338 15.40 18.49 -66.95
N THR A 339 15.06 18.19 -68.21
CA THR A 339 13.79 18.63 -68.82
C THR A 339 12.85 17.53 -69.31
N ASP A 340 13.22 16.25 -69.17
CA ASP A 340 12.37 15.13 -69.63
C ASP A 340 11.25 14.76 -68.65
N ILE A 341 11.15 15.45 -67.50
CA ILE A 341 10.02 15.34 -66.57
C ILE A 341 8.82 16.22 -66.96
N ASN A 342 7.62 15.74 -66.61
CA ASN A 342 6.42 16.56 -66.67
C ASN A 342 6.31 17.41 -65.40
N ARG A 343 7.10 18.49 -65.31
CA ARG A 343 7.23 19.34 -64.11
C ARG A 343 5.90 19.79 -63.50
N VAL A 344 4.85 19.97 -64.31
CA VAL A 344 3.51 20.35 -63.81
C VAL A 344 2.84 19.18 -63.08
N GLU A 345 2.82 17.99 -63.67
CA GLU A 345 2.18 16.82 -63.03
C GLU A 345 3.02 16.27 -61.86
N VAL A 346 4.35 16.45 -61.88
CA VAL A 346 5.25 16.21 -60.73
C VAL A 346 4.85 17.08 -59.52
N ILE A 347 4.52 18.36 -59.74
CA ILE A 347 4.05 19.25 -58.68
C ILE A 347 2.62 18.88 -58.26
N ASN A 348 1.74 18.55 -59.21
CA ASN A 348 0.39 18.08 -58.90
C ASN A 348 0.44 16.83 -58.01
N PHE A 349 1.30 15.86 -58.32
CA PHE A 349 1.50 14.64 -57.54
C PHE A 349 1.90 14.94 -56.10
N ILE A 350 2.89 15.82 -55.87
CA ILE A 350 3.28 16.23 -54.52
C ILE A 350 2.08 16.87 -53.80
N LEU A 351 1.39 17.82 -54.43
CA LEU A 351 0.33 18.58 -53.76
C LEU A 351 -0.97 17.78 -53.52
N SER A 352 -1.26 16.77 -54.36
CA SER A 352 -2.47 15.95 -54.25
C SER A 352 -2.34 14.78 -53.27
N ASN A 353 -1.12 14.36 -52.93
CA ASN A 353 -0.86 13.28 -51.95
C ASN A 353 -0.61 13.81 -50.53
N ARG A 354 -1.29 14.91 -50.14
CA ARG A 354 -1.36 15.34 -48.74
C ARG A 354 -2.39 14.51 -47.98
N ASN A 355 -2.07 14.17 -46.74
CA ASN A 355 -2.91 13.33 -45.88
C ASN A 355 -4.04 14.11 -45.21
N SER A 356 -4.84 13.44 -44.37
CA SER A 356 -5.99 14.03 -43.67
C SER A 356 -5.63 15.11 -42.64
N PHE A 357 -4.41 15.10 -42.09
CA PHE A 357 -3.89 16.18 -41.24
C PHE A 357 -3.46 17.40 -42.06
N GLY A 358 -3.23 17.22 -43.37
CA GLY A 358 -2.83 18.26 -44.31
C GLY A 358 -1.32 18.37 -44.52
N CYS A 359 -0.53 17.54 -43.84
CA CYS A 359 0.89 17.27 -44.11
C CYS A 359 1.02 16.13 -45.14
N TRP A 360 2.15 15.42 -45.16
CA TRP A 360 2.39 14.30 -46.06
C TRP A 360 2.73 13.02 -45.32
N ASP A 361 2.28 11.90 -45.88
CA ASP A 361 2.77 10.57 -45.56
C ASP A 361 4.09 10.32 -46.32
N GLN A 362 4.86 9.32 -45.87
CA GLN A 362 6.12 8.89 -46.43
C GLN A 362 5.98 8.48 -47.90
N SER A 363 4.92 7.72 -48.24
CA SER A 363 4.60 7.35 -49.62
C SER A 363 3.11 7.13 -49.86
N THR A 364 2.75 6.95 -51.13
CA THR A 364 1.41 6.51 -51.55
C THR A 364 1.07 5.06 -51.16
N THR A 365 1.97 4.36 -50.46
CA THR A 365 1.82 2.95 -50.02
C THR A 365 2.06 2.76 -48.51
N ILE A 366 2.73 3.71 -47.85
CA ILE A 366 3.09 3.68 -46.42
C ILE A 366 2.54 4.96 -45.79
N THR A 367 1.40 4.84 -45.11
CA THR A 367 0.71 5.97 -44.46
C THR A 367 1.32 6.30 -43.09
N HIS A 368 2.65 6.47 -43.07
CA HIS A 368 3.38 7.01 -41.93
C HIS A 368 3.75 8.45 -42.23
N HIS A 369 3.44 9.39 -41.33
CA HIS A 369 3.82 10.80 -41.46
C HIS A 369 4.89 11.13 -40.42
N GLU A 370 6.13 11.26 -40.86
CA GLU A 370 7.23 11.71 -40.01
C GLU A 370 7.58 13.17 -40.34
N LEU A 371 8.04 13.93 -39.34
CA LEU A 371 8.32 15.36 -39.52
C LEU A 371 9.36 15.62 -40.63
N ILE A 372 10.29 14.67 -40.81
CA ILE A 372 11.31 14.67 -41.87
C ILE A 372 10.72 14.62 -43.29
N ASP A 373 9.58 13.96 -43.51
CA ASP A 373 8.95 13.86 -44.84
C ASP A 373 8.40 15.22 -45.26
N THR A 374 7.62 15.84 -44.38
CA THR A 374 7.06 17.18 -44.59
C THR A 374 8.15 18.24 -44.70
N PHE A 375 9.22 18.15 -43.90
CA PHE A 375 10.38 19.05 -44.00
C PHE A 375 11.09 18.93 -45.35
N GLN A 376 11.40 17.72 -45.81
CA GLN A 376 12.11 17.50 -47.07
C GLN A 376 11.27 17.96 -48.27
N ILE A 377 9.94 17.79 -48.23
CA ILE A 377 9.02 18.30 -49.25
C ILE A 377 8.96 19.83 -49.24
N ILE A 378 8.71 20.47 -48.10
CA ILE A 378 8.62 21.94 -48.00
C ILE A 378 9.93 22.62 -48.42
N ARG A 379 11.08 22.09 -47.97
CA ARG A 379 12.43 22.52 -48.38
C ARG A 379 12.64 22.45 -49.89
N SER A 380 12.14 21.39 -50.52
CA SER A 380 12.28 21.21 -51.97
C SER A 380 11.33 22.11 -52.77
N LEU A 381 10.10 22.32 -52.28
CA LEU A 381 9.13 23.25 -52.88
C LEU A 381 9.57 24.72 -52.78
N GLU A 382 10.23 25.11 -51.68
CA GLU A 382 10.83 26.43 -51.51
C GLU A 382 12.00 26.66 -52.47
N ASN A 383 13.00 25.77 -52.44
CA ASN A 383 14.17 25.88 -53.31
C ASN A 383 13.82 25.85 -54.81
N SER A 384 12.79 25.07 -55.20
CA SER A 384 12.26 25.01 -56.57
C SER A 384 11.35 26.21 -56.92
N GLN A 385 11.19 27.18 -56.01
CA GLN A 385 10.39 28.41 -56.12
C GLN A 385 8.89 28.18 -56.36
N VAL A 386 8.36 27.02 -55.94
CA VAL A 386 6.95 26.60 -56.14
C VAL A 386 6.09 26.62 -54.88
N ILE A 387 6.62 26.98 -53.70
CA ILE A 387 5.84 27.14 -52.45
C ILE A 387 4.60 28.04 -52.63
N SER A 388 4.68 28.98 -53.58
CA SER A 388 3.63 29.94 -53.92
C SER A 388 2.38 29.29 -54.54
N GLN A 389 2.48 28.03 -54.98
CA GLN A 389 1.34 27.24 -55.48
C GLN A 389 0.45 26.70 -54.35
N LEU A 390 0.98 26.54 -53.13
CA LEU A 390 0.14 26.30 -51.96
C LEU A 390 -0.78 27.50 -51.74
N THR A 391 -2.08 27.26 -51.55
CA THR A 391 -3.01 28.31 -51.13
C THR A 391 -2.78 28.71 -49.66
N LEU A 392 -3.36 29.83 -49.23
CA LEU A 392 -3.30 30.24 -47.81
C LEU A 392 -3.94 29.20 -46.88
N GLU A 393 -4.99 28.51 -47.33
CA GLU A 393 -5.66 27.47 -46.56
C GLU A 393 -4.75 26.26 -46.36
N GLU A 394 -4.03 25.84 -47.39
CA GLU A 394 -3.10 24.71 -47.31
C GLU A 394 -1.88 25.03 -46.46
N ARG A 395 -1.33 26.25 -46.56
CA ARG A 395 -0.28 26.72 -45.63
C ARG A 395 -0.76 26.82 -44.18
N ASN A 396 -2.06 27.07 -43.95
CA ASN A 396 -2.65 26.98 -42.61
C ASN A 396 -2.75 25.52 -42.16
N GLN A 397 -3.22 24.60 -43.01
CA GLN A 397 -3.31 23.17 -42.71
C GLN A 397 -1.94 22.59 -42.34
N ILE A 398 -0.93 22.78 -43.17
CA ILE A 398 0.44 22.25 -42.93
C ILE A 398 1.02 22.85 -41.63
N GLY A 399 0.93 24.17 -41.44
CA GLY A 399 1.46 24.83 -40.24
C GLY A 399 0.73 24.47 -38.94
N ASN A 400 -0.55 24.08 -39.02
CA ASN A 400 -1.29 23.49 -37.92
C ASN A 400 -0.85 22.03 -37.69
N ALA A 401 -0.68 21.24 -38.76
CA ALA A 401 -0.24 19.85 -38.69
C ALA A 401 1.15 19.70 -38.04
N THR A 402 2.05 20.66 -38.26
CA THR A 402 3.35 20.73 -37.56
C THR A 402 3.19 20.82 -36.04
N GLN A 403 2.07 21.32 -35.50
CA GLN A 403 1.89 21.43 -34.04
C GLN A 403 1.56 20.09 -33.36
N PHE A 404 1.12 19.05 -34.08
CA PHE A 404 0.99 17.69 -33.50
C PHE A 404 2.34 17.06 -33.12
N TYR A 405 3.45 17.69 -33.52
CA TYR A 405 4.82 17.36 -33.14
C TYR A 405 5.38 18.31 -32.06
N TYR A 406 4.63 19.33 -31.60
CA TYR A 406 5.12 20.28 -30.59
C TYR A 406 4.96 19.70 -29.19
N GLN A 407 6.07 19.31 -28.56
CA GLN A 407 6.08 18.52 -27.34
C GLN A 407 7.28 18.95 -26.46
N MET A 408 7.23 18.78 -25.15
CA MET A 408 8.35 19.05 -24.22
C MET A 408 9.10 20.41 -24.41
N ASN A 409 8.40 21.43 -24.94
CA ASN A 409 8.91 22.76 -25.35
C ASN A 409 9.80 22.80 -26.62
N GLY A 410 10.02 21.67 -27.29
CA GLY A 410 10.66 21.55 -28.61
C GLY A 410 9.70 20.94 -29.64
N TYR A 411 10.25 20.21 -30.60
CA TYR A 411 9.47 19.33 -31.47
C TYR A 411 10.03 17.89 -31.48
N SER A 412 9.15 16.91 -31.65
CA SER A 412 9.44 15.48 -31.77
C SER A 412 9.48 15.01 -33.24
N LEU A 413 10.10 13.84 -33.51
CA LEU A 413 10.16 13.25 -34.86
C LEU A 413 8.83 12.62 -35.30
N LEU A 414 8.09 12.06 -34.34
CA LEU A 414 6.74 11.51 -34.49
C LEU A 414 5.72 12.44 -33.83
N SER A 415 4.52 12.51 -34.42
CA SER A 415 3.38 13.24 -33.87
C SER A 415 2.63 12.43 -32.81
N GLU A 416 1.81 13.12 -32.01
CA GLU A 416 1.08 12.55 -30.87
C GLU A 416 0.09 11.42 -31.20
N ASP A 417 -0.28 11.26 -32.47
CA ASP A 417 -1.26 10.29 -32.93
C ASP A 417 -0.71 8.88 -33.16
N TYR A 418 0.58 8.66 -32.88
CA TYR A 418 1.21 7.34 -32.78
C TYR A 418 1.14 6.79 -31.35
N THR A 419 -0.02 6.26 -30.95
CA THR A 419 -0.17 5.59 -29.65
C THR A 419 0.74 4.35 -29.55
N SER A 420 1.61 4.28 -28.53
CA SER A 420 2.44 3.09 -28.29
C SER A 420 1.64 1.92 -27.69
N MET A 421 2.08 0.69 -27.97
CA MET A 421 1.60 -0.54 -27.33
C MET A 421 1.81 -0.51 -25.80
N ASN A 422 2.80 0.28 -25.33
CA ASN A 422 3.08 0.54 -23.92
C ASN A 422 1.99 1.40 -23.26
N LEU A 423 1.64 2.53 -23.89
CA LEU A 423 0.53 3.39 -23.46
C LEU A 423 -0.79 2.61 -23.43
N VAL A 424 -1.06 1.77 -24.45
CA VAL A 424 -2.24 0.88 -24.45
C VAL A 424 -2.24 -0.10 -23.29
N ASN A 425 -1.12 -0.77 -22.99
CA ASN A 425 -1.07 -1.70 -21.86
C ASN A 425 -1.24 -0.99 -20.52
N THR A 426 -0.63 0.19 -20.37
CA THR A 426 -0.80 1.08 -19.21
C THR A 426 -2.27 1.45 -19.00
N ILE A 427 -2.95 1.90 -20.06
CA ILE A 427 -4.37 2.27 -20.04
C ILE A 427 -5.21 1.04 -19.67
N VAL A 428 -5.14 -0.04 -20.46
CA VAL A 428 -5.99 -1.24 -20.25
C VAL A 428 -5.82 -1.83 -18.85
N ARG A 429 -4.59 -1.86 -18.31
CA ARG A 429 -4.31 -2.35 -16.94
C ARG A 429 -4.86 -1.43 -15.86
N SER A 430 -4.71 -0.12 -16.01
CA SER A 430 -5.19 0.86 -15.02
C SER A 430 -6.71 0.92 -15.00
N PHE A 431 -7.34 0.93 -16.18
CA PHE A 431 -8.80 0.89 -16.31
C PHE A 431 -9.40 -0.44 -15.80
N GLU A 432 -8.73 -1.60 -15.98
CA GLU A 432 -9.16 -2.86 -15.36
C GLU A 432 -9.10 -2.79 -13.82
N LEU A 433 -7.98 -2.30 -13.28
CA LEU A 433 -7.72 -2.25 -11.84
C LEU A 433 -8.71 -1.34 -11.06
N TYR A 434 -9.28 -0.33 -11.75
CA TYR A 434 -10.33 0.55 -11.24
C TYR A 434 -11.74 0.16 -11.71
N GLY A 435 -11.89 -0.91 -12.50
CA GLY A 435 -13.19 -1.37 -13.02
C GLY A 435 -13.77 -0.55 -14.18
N LYS A 436 -13.02 0.44 -14.69
CA LYS A 436 -13.36 1.38 -15.77
C LYS A 436 -13.25 0.80 -17.20
N LEU A 437 -13.00 -0.50 -17.39
CA LEU A 437 -12.88 -1.11 -18.74
C LEU A 437 -14.11 -0.89 -19.66
N ALA A 438 -15.27 -0.54 -19.11
CA ALA A 438 -16.47 -0.21 -19.90
C ALA A 438 -16.38 1.17 -20.59
N ASP A 439 -15.43 2.01 -20.14
CA ASP A 439 -15.31 3.42 -20.53
C ASP A 439 -14.31 3.63 -21.69
N ILE A 440 -13.71 2.54 -22.20
CA ILE A 440 -12.78 2.54 -23.36
C ILE A 440 -13.31 1.70 -24.53
N ASN A 441 -12.97 2.08 -25.76
CA ASN A 441 -13.44 1.42 -26.98
C ASN A 441 -12.70 0.10 -27.28
N ILE A 442 -13.01 -0.94 -26.50
CA ILE A 442 -12.36 -2.27 -26.60
C ILE A 442 -12.34 -2.86 -28.02
N GLN A 443 -13.35 -2.61 -28.88
CA GLN A 443 -13.38 -3.22 -30.22
C GLN A 443 -12.41 -2.53 -31.19
N GLU A 444 -12.16 -1.24 -31.02
CA GLU A 444 -11.27 -0.47 -31.89
C GLU A 444 -9.81 -0.59 -31.43
N ILE A 445 -9.57 -0.61 -30.10
CA ILE A 445 -8.28 -0.98 -29.53
C ILE A 445 -7.91 -2.42 -29.95
N TYR A 446 -8.87 -3.35 -29.97
CA TYR A 446 -8.66 -4.71 -30.50
C TYR A 446 -8.16 -4.67 -31.95
N ALA A 447 -8.86 -3.96 -32.83
CA ALA A 447 -8.49 -3.86 -34.25
C ALA A 447 -7.12 -3.21 -34.45
N GLN A 448 -6.83 -2.11 -33.75
CA GLN A 448 -5.54 -1.43 -33.82
C GLN A 448 -4.40 -2.32 -33.30
N ILE A 449 -4.61 -3.10 -32.23
CA ILE A 449 -3.64 -4.11 -31.77
C ILE A 449 -3.44 -5.19 -32.83
N THR A 450 -4.49 -5.76 -33.43
CA THR A 450 -4.32 -6.86 -34.41
C THR A 450 -3.65 -6.41 -35.71
N THR A 451 -3.91 -5.20 -36.21
CA THR A 451 -3.16 -4.60 -37.33
C THR A 451 -1.68 -4.36 -36.98
N SER A 452 -1.33 -4.30 -35.69
CA SER A 452 0.06 -4.16 -35.21
C SER A 452 0.83 -5.48 -35.10
N PHE A 453 0.17 -6.62 -35.36
CA PHE A 453 0.82 -7.93 -35.44
C PHE A 453 1.57 -8.09 -36.77
N THR A 454 2.67 -8.85 -36.78
CA THR A 454 3.35 -9.23 -38.03
C THR A 454 3.69 -10.70 -38.04
N GLU A 455 3.20 -11.40 -39.07
CA GLU A 455 3.47 -12.81 -39.35
C GLU A 455 4.83 -13.02 -40.06
N ASN A 456 5.45 -14.16 -39.76
CA ASN A 456 6.77 -14.55 -40.25
C ASN A 456 6.73 -15.18 -41.66
N TYR A 457 6.67 -14.35 -42.69
CA TYR A 457 6.70 -14.82 -44.08
C TYR A 457 8.07 -15.29 -44.61
N GLN A 458 9.18 -15.11 -43.85
CA GLN A 458 10.55 -15.30 -44.39
C GLN A 458 11.58 -16.00 -43.46
N VAL A 459 11.18 -16.60 -42.33
CA VAL A 459 12.04 -17.39 -41.41
C VAL A 459 13.11 -16.57 -40.65
N MET A 460 13.18 -15.26 -40.86
CA MET A 460 14.18 -14.37 -40.24
C MET A 460 13.72 -13.73 -38.92
N PHE A 461 12.42 -13.52 -38.70
CA PHE A 461 11.89 -12.85 -37.50
C PHE A 461 10.79 -13.69 -36.90
N THR A 462 10.61 -13.67 -35.58
CA THR A 462 9.44 -14.30 -34.97
C THR A 462 8.16 -13.51 -35.17
N ASN A 463 7.03 -14.23 -35.27
CA ASN A 463 5.68 -13.71 -35.07
C ASN A 463 5.64 -12.79 -33.84
N SER A 464 5.23 -11.53 -34.01
CA SER A 464 5.40 -10.49 -32.97
C SER A 464 4.53 -9.25 -33.21
N PHE A 465 4.41 -8.41 -32.18
CA PHE A 465 3.74 -7.10 -32.29
C PHE A 465 4.74 -5.95 -32.39
N ILE A 466 4.37 -4.94 -33.17
CA ILE A 466 5.04 -3.64 -33.25
C ILE A 466 4.81 -2.84 -31.95
N GLY A 467 5.77 -1.99 -31.58
CA GLY A 467 5.74 -1.16 -30.38
C GLY A 467 4.70 -0.03 -30.36
N TYR A 468 3.95 0.17 -31.46
CA TYR A 468 2.89 1.17 -31.61
C TYR A 468 1.69 0.61 -32.36
N LEU A 469 0.56 1.30 -32.25
CA LEU A 469 -0.68 0.98 -32.94
C LEU A 469 -0.61 1.31 -34.42
N ALA A 470 -0.58 0.27 -35.24
CA ALA A 470 -0.59 0.36 -36.69
C ALA A 470 -1.95 0.85 -37.24
N LYS A 471 -1.90 1.72 -38.24
CA LYS A 471 -3.10 2.24 -38.95
C LYS A 471 -3.45 1.46 -40.22
N THR A 472 -2.48 0.73 -40.76
CA THR A 472 -2.54 -0.11 -41.98
C THR A 472 -1.59 -1.30 -41.83
N ASP A 473 -1.67 -2.32 -42.69
CA ASP A 473 -0.74 -3.46 -42.66
C ASP A 473 0.72 -2.99 -42.82
N ILE A 474 1.60 -3.28 -41.85
CA ILE A 474 2.97 -2.70 -41.80
C ILE A 474 4.06 -3.69 -42.23
N MET A 475 4.69 -3.39 -43.37
CA MET A 475 6.01 -3.92 -43.73
C MET A 475 7.18 -2.94 -43.49
N ALA A 476 6.92 -1.65 -43.27
CA ALA A 476 7.96 -0.62 -43.14
C ALA A 476 8.15 -0.14 -41.68
N GLY A 477 9.40 0.08 -41.26
CA GLY A 477 9.72 0.84 -40.05
C GLY A 477 9.71 2.35 -40.29
N PHE A 478 9.86 3.13 -39.22
CA PHE A 478 10.07 4.57 -39.32
C PHE A 478 11.45 4.89 -39.91
N ARG A 479 11.53 5.91 -40.76
CA ARG A 479 12.74 6.37 -41.46
C ARG A 479 13.65 7.19 -40.55
N SER A 480 13.12 8.04 -39.68
CA SER A 480 13.94 8.89 -38.79
C SER A 480 14.61 8.14 -37.63
N TYR A 481 14.29 6.85 -37.44
CA TYR A 481 14.71 6.04 -36.30
C TYR A 481 14.46 6.75 -34.94
N PRO A 482 13.21 7.01 -34.53
CA PRO A 482 12.87 7.59 -33.22
C PRO A 482 13.44 6.78 -32.04
N ILE A 483 13.91 7.45 -30.99
CA ILE A 483 14.72 6.83 -29.92
C ILE A 483 13.92 5.83 -29.08
N GLU A 484 12.61 6.05 -28.96
CA GLU A 484 11.64 5.23 -28.25
C GLU A 484 11.54 3.81 -28.81
N TYR A 485 11.80 3.64 -30.11
CA TYR A 485 11.69 2.36 -30.82
C TYR A 485 13.04 1.84 -31.38
N TYR A 486 14.09 2.66 -31.35
CA TYR A 486 15.39 2.33 -31.95
C TYR A 486 16.56 2.75 -31.03
N SER A 487 16.64 2.17 -29.84
CA SER A 487 17.78 2.32 -28.92
C SER A 487 18.47 0.98 -28.65
N ASN A 488 19.50 0.97 -27.80
CA ASN A 488 20.26 -0.24 -27.49
C ASN A 488 19.49 -1.25 -26.63
N ASN A 489 18.32 -0.86 -26.09
CA ASN A 489 17.38 -1.69 -25.33
C ASN A 489 15.95 -1.69 -25.94
N ASN A 490 15.48 -0.56 -26.50
CA ASN A 490 14.19 -0.55 -27.20
C ASN A 490 14.38 -0.91 -28.68
N LYS A 491 13.76 -2.01 -29.13
CA LYS A 491 13.62 -2.36 -30.54
C LYS A 491 12.15 -2.32 -30.95
N LEU A 492 11.89 -1.81 -32.16
CA LEU A 492 10.56 -1.59 -32.78
C LEU A 492 9.57 -2.76 -32.62
N ARG A 493 10.10 -3.98 -32.60
CA ARG A 493 9.39 -5.22 -32.29
C ARG A 493 10.23 -5.97 -31.26
N SER A 494 9.59 -6.48 -30.20
CA SER A 494 10.27 -7.20 -29.11
C SER A 494 9.31 -8.16 -28.39
N HIS A 495 9.84 -9.05 -27.54
CA HIS A 495 9.03 -9.74 -26.55
C HIS A 495 8.28 -8.76 -25.61
N LYS A 496 8.81 -7.55 -25.36
CA LYS A 496 8.15 -6.51 -24.53
C LYS A 496 6.87 -5.99 -25.21
N SER A 497 6.94 -5.57 -26.48
CA SER A 497 5.75 -5.13 -27.24
C SER A 497 4.75 -6.28 -27.44
N THR A 498 5.24 -7.50 -27.66
CA THR A 498 4.42 -8.71 -27.77
C THR A 498 3.70 -9.04 -26.47
N TYR A 499 4.36 -8.93 -25.30
CA TYR A 499 3.70 -9.10 -24.01
C TYR A 499 2.63 -8.01 -23.77
N TYR A 500 2.96 -6.74 -24.04
CA TYR A 500 2.02 -5.63 -23.87
C TYR A 500 0.76 -5.78 -24.73
N ALA A 501 0.88 -6.27 -25.98
CA ALA A 501 -0.27 -6.62 -26.81
C ALA A 501 -1.10 -7.76 -26.20
N LEU A 502 -0.47 -8.90 -25.91
CA LEU A 502 -1.17 -10.11 -25.41
C LEU A 502 -1.83 -9.90 -24.04
N ASP A 503 -1.18 -9.20 -23.11
CA ASP A 503 -1.70 -8.86 -21.78
C ASP A 503 -2.92 -7.92 -21.88
N SER A 504 -2.86 -6.92 -22.77
CA SER A 504 -4.00 -6.03 -23.07
C SER A 504 -5.17 -6.78 -23.69
N LEU A 505 -4.90 -7.64 -24.68
CA LEU A 505 -5.91 -8.52 -25.30
C LEU A 505 -6.54 -9.47 -24.27
N SER A 506 -5.77 -9.98 -23.31
CA SER A 506 -6.28 -10.86 -22.26
C SER A 506 -7.28 -10.13 -21.36
N ARG A 507 -6.94 -8.94 -20.88
CA ARG A 507 -7.76 -8.12 -19.96
C ARG A 507 -9.03 -7.58 -20.62
N MET A 508 -8.95 -7.26 -21.90
CA MET A 508 -10.12 -6.90 -22.73
C MET A 508 -11.01 -8.10 -23.10
N PHE A 509 -10.71 -9.32 -22.63
CA PHE A 509 -11.39 -10.58 -22.98
C PHE A 509 -11.36 -10.88 -24.49
N LYS A 510 -10.26 -10.49 -25.16
CA LYS A 510 -10.06 -10.51 -26.61
C LYS A 510 -8.95 -11.46 -27.09
N LEU A 511 -8.14 -12.01 -26.18
CA LEU A 511 -7.08 -12.95 -26.54
C LEU A 511 -7.63 -14.24 -27.20
N ASP A 512 -8.82 -14.70 -26.82
CA ASP A 512 -9.51 -15.83 -27.50
C ASP A 512 -9.90 -15.52 -28.95
N ASP A 513 -10.28 -14.27 -29.26
CA ASP A 513 -10.64 -13.86 -30.63
C ASP A 513 -9.36 -13.83 -31.50
N PHE A 514 -8.28 -13.22 -31.00
CA PHE A 514 -6.99 -13.15 -31.70
C PHE A 514 -6.36 -14.54 -31.93
N LEU A 515 -6.35 -15.40 -30.91
CA LEU A 515 -5.81 -16.78 -31.03
C LEU A 515 -6.74 -17.75 -31.79
N PHE A 516 -7.87 -17.27 -32.33
CA PHE A 516 -8.65 -17.95 -33.36
C PHE A 516 -8.28 -17.49 -34.78
N GLU A 517 -7.76 -16.27 -34.92
CA GLU A 517 -7.30 -15.70 -36.20
C GLU A 517 -5.87 -16.19 -36.56
N ILE A 518 -4.98 -16.36 -35.56
CA ILE A 518 -3.58 -16.83 -35.73
C ILE A 518 -3.31 -18.20 -35.07
N ASP A 519 -2.24 -18.91 -35.44
CA ASP A 519 -1.80 -20.10 -34.70
C ASP A 519 -0.97 -19.72 -33.45
N GLY A 520 -1.63 -19.70 -32.29
CA GLY A 520 -0.99 -19.47 -31.00
C GLY A 520 0.13 -20.47 -30.64
N ASN A 521 0.17 -21.66 -31.25
CA ASN A 521 1.26 -22.62 -31.05
C ASN A 521 2.50 -22.25 -31.87
N GLU A 522 2.32 -21.63 -33.03
CA GLU A 522 3.43 -21.09 -33.82
C GLU A 522 4.08 -19.93 -33.08
N LEU A 523 3.29 -18.99 -32.53
CA LEU A 523 3.78 -17.91 -31.68
C LEU A 523 4.56 -18.43 -30.45
N ILE A 524 4.08 -19.49 -29.79
CA ILE A 524 4.84 -20.16 -28.71
C ILE A 524 6.17 -20.73 -29.25
N SER A 525 6.13 -21.48 -30.36
CA SER A 525 7.31 -22.11 -30.96
C SER A 525 8.37 -21.08 -31.35
N ASP A 526 7.95 -19.95 -31.90
CA ASP A 526 8.79 -18.83 -32.28
C ASP A 526 9.45 -18.18 -31.05
N ILE A 527 8.69 -17.85 -30.01
CA ILE A 527 9.26 -17.29 -28.77
C ILE A 527 10.29 -18.26 -28.16
N VAL A 528 9.97 -19.55 -28.08
CA VAL A 528 10.90 -20.60 -27.60
C VAL A 528 12.16 -20.67 -28.48
N ALA A 529 12.03 -20.52 -29.80
CA ALA A 529 13.16 -20.53 -30.73
C ALA A 529 14.12 -19.34 -30.54
N THR A 530 13.72 -18.25 -29.87
CA THR A 530 14.64 -17.14 -29.52
C THR A 530 15.54 -17.43 -28.31
N GLN A 531 15.38 -18.57 -27.62
CA GLN A 531 16.30 -18.97 -26.56
C GLN A 531 17.68 -19.32 -27.14
N PHE A 532 18.71 -18.63 -26.66
CA PHE A 532 20.06 -18.72 -27.21
C PHE A 532 20.86 -19.85 -26.56
N LEU A 533 21.05 -20.93 -27.31
CA LEU A 533 21.65 -22.18 -26.84
C LEU A 533 22.99 -22.49 -27.51
N ASN A 534 23.86 -21.48 -27.68
CA ASN A 534 25.24 -21.66 -28.09
C ASN A 534 26.19 -21.64 -26.88
N ASP A 535 26.70 -22.80 -26.46
CA ASP A 535 27.54 -22.96 -25.28
C ASP A 535 28.93 -22.31 -25.39
N SER A 536 29.35 -21.93 -26.61
CA SER A 536 30.58 -21.16 -26.85
C SER A 536 30.48 -19.71 -26.36
N TYR A 537 29.27 -19.23 -26.07
CA TYR A 537 28.98 -17.89 -25.54
C TYR A 537 28.44 -18.02 -24.11
N TYR A 538 29.33 -18.47 -23.22
CA TYR A 538 28.99 -18.90 -21.87
C TYR A 538 28.19 -17.86 -21.07
N ASP A 539 28.48 -16.57 -21.24
CA ASP A 539 27.85 -15.53 -20.42
C ASP A 539 26.36 -15.38 -20.72
N THR A 540 25.95 -15.49 -22.01
CA THR A 540 24.55 -15.34 -22.45
C THR A 540 23.81 -16.67 -22.69
N TYR A 541 24.49 -17.82 -22.68
CA TYR A 541 23.89 -19.14 -22.88
C TYR A 541 22.67 -19.38 -21.95
N GLY A 542 21.50 -19.60 -22.55
CA GLY A 542 20.22 -19.86 -21.88
C GLY A 542 19.26 -18.67 -21.79
N ALA A 543 19.72 -17.45 -22.06
CA ALA A 543 18.88 -16.26 -22.16
C ALA A 543 18.11 -16.20 -23.50
N PHE A 544 17.19 -15.25 -23.64
CA PHE A 544 16.40 -15.01 -24.85
C PHE A 544 16.90 -13.79 -25.62
N SER A 545 16.91 -13.87 -26.95
CA SER A 545 17.08 -12.72 -27.85
C SER A 545 15.76 -11.92 -27.95
N PRO A 546 15.76 -10.68 -28.49
CA PRO A 546 14.54 -9.86 -28.56
C PRO A 546 13.42 -10.46 -29.40
N LEU A 547 13.73 -10.99 -30.59
CA LEU A 547 12.84 -11.65 -31.58
C LEU A 547 13.59 -12.51 -32.63
N TRP A 548 14.91 -12.69 -32.49
CA TRP A 548 15.71 -13.39 -33.50
C TRP A 548 15.85 -14.86 -33.11
N PRO A 549 15.29 -15.81 -33.89
CA PRO A 549 15.40 -17.22 -33.58
C PRO A 549 16.87 -17.68 -33.65
N TYR A 550 17.26 -18.55 -32.72
CA TYR A 550 18.57 -19.19 -32.69
C TYR A 550 18.66 -20.25 -33.81
N ASN A 551 18.84 -19.76 -35.04
CA ASN A 551 18.95 -20.56 -36.26
C ASN A 551 20.24 -20.21 -37.05
N SER A 552 20.41 -20.82 -38.22
CA SER A 552 21.63 -20.68 -39.04
C SER A 552 21.79 -19.35 -39.79
N TYR A 553 20.81 -18.46 -39.77
CA TYR A 553 20.88 -17.16 -40.47
C TYR A 553 21.61 -16.10 -39.65
N TYR A 554 21.50 -16.13 -38.31
CA TYR A 554 22.15 -15.17 -37.45
C TYR A 554 23.48 -15.67 -36.90
N GLN A 555 24.52 -14.85 -37.02
CA GLN A 555 25.80 -15.13 -36.40
C GLN A 555 25.64 -15.10 -34.87
N SER A 556 26.17 -16.10 -34.17
CA SER A 556 26.03 -16.18 -32.70
C SER A 556 26.71 -15.02 -31.96
N THR A 557 27.68 -14.35 -32.58
CA THR A 557 28.25 -13.05 -32.15
C THR A 557 27.17 -11.97 -32.01
N PHE A 558 26.34 -11.80 -33.04
CA PHE A 558 25.28 -10.80 -33.12
C PHE A 558 24.11 -11.10 -32.17
N LEU A 559 23.75 -12.38 -32.02
CA LEU A 559 22.74 -12.78 -31.03
C LEU A 559 23.24 -12.52 -29.61
N ASN A 560 24.47 -12.95 -29.28
CA ASN A 560 25.11 -12.72 -27.99
C ASN A 560 25.17 -11.23 -27.63
N SER A 561 25.51 -10.35 -28.58
CA SER A 561 25.66 -8.92 -28.33
C SER A 561 24.32 -8.19 -28.09
N ASN A 562 23.22 -8.70 -28.67
CA ASN A 562 21.87 -8.17 -28.56
C ASN A 562 21.04 -8.73 -27.39
N ILE A 563 21.52 -9.74 -26.65
CA ILE A 563 20.81 -10.27 -25.48
C ILE A 563 20.77 -9.24 -24.34
N ARG A 564 19.60 -9.12 -23.72
CA ARG A 564 19.30 -8.34 -22.51
C ARG A 564 18.39 -9.18 -21.61
N PHE A 565 18.42 -8.95 -20.30
CA PHE A 565 17.63 -9.78 -19.39
C PHE A 565 16.12 -9.54 -19.50
N GLU A 566 15.70 -8.31 -19.82
CA GLU A 566 14.30 -7.97 -20.07
C GLU A 566 13.64 -8.88 -21.13
N TYR A 567 14.34 -9.25 -22.20
CA TYR A 567 13.80 -10.15 -23.23
C TYR A 567 13.52 -11.54 -22.68
N SER A 568 14.31 -12.01 -21.71
CA SER A 568 14.08 -13.28 -21.02
C SER A 568 12.89 -13.20 -20.07
N TYR A 569 12.68 -12.05 -19.40
CA TYR A 569 11.46 -11.80 -18.61
C TYR A 569 10.21 -11.77 -19.50
N TYR A 570 10.19 -10.93 -20.53
CA TYR A 570 9.01 -10.77 -21.38
C TYR A 570 8.70 -12.01 -22.24
N ALA A 571 9.71 -12.78 -22.67
CA ALA A 571 9.48 -14.10 -23.29
C ALA A 571 8.76 -15.05 -22.32
N ILE A 572 9.22 -15.15 -21.06
CA ILE A 572 8.60 -15.98 -20.02
C ILE A 572 7.18 -15.50 -19.72
N LYS A 573 6.94 -14.19 -19.66
CA LYS A 573 5.60 -13.59 -19.49
C LYS A 573 4.65 -13.93 -20.65
N CYS A 574 5.10 -13.85 -21.90
CA CYS A 574 4.31 -14.28 -23.06
C CYS A 574 3.97 -15.77 -23.00
N LEU A 575 4.97 -16.62 -22.73
CA LEU A 575 4.79 -18.07 -22.68
C LEU A 575 3.86 -18.52 -21.54
N GLU A 576 3.94 -17.88 -20.38
CA GLU A 576 3.06 -18.11 -19.23
C GLU A 576 1.59 -17.76 -19.56
N LEU A 577 1.36 -16.61 -20.19
CA LEU A 577 0.04 -16.14 -20.61
C LEU A 577 -0.57 -17.04 -21.70
N LEU A 578 0.19 -17.35 -22.75
CA LEU A 578 -0.25 -18.22 -23.85
C LEU A 578 -0.51 -19.66 -23.38
N ALA A 579 0.33 -20.20 -22.48
CA ALA A 579 0.12 -21.55 -21.93
C ALA A 579 -1.09 -21.64 -20.98
N TYR A 580 -1.40 -20.55 -20.26
CA TYR A 580 -2.65 -20.44 -19.51
C TYR A 580 -3.86 -20.45 -20.45
N GLN A 581 -3.88 -19.56 -21.45
CA GLN A 581 -5.02 -19.39 -22.36
C GLN A 581 -5.30 -20.66 -23.18
N LEU A 582 -4.26 -21.29 -23.73
CA LEU A 582 -4.37 -22.51 -24.52
C LEU A 582 -4.43 -23.80 -23.66
N GLY A 583 -4.33 -23.69 -22.34
CA GLY A 583 -4.45 -24.83 -21.40
C GLY A 583 -3.28 -25.83 -21.46
N LEU A 584 -2.09 -25.39 -21.88
CA LEU A 584 -0.91 -26.23 -22.16
C LEU A 584 -0.11 -26.63 -20.90
N GLY A 585 -0.42 -26.03 -19.75
CA GLY A 585 0.19 -26.32 -18.45
C GLY A 585 1.23 -25.26 -18.03
N ASN A 586 2.29 -25.70 -17.35
CA ASN A 586 3.41 -24.82 -16.97
C ASN A 586 4.45 -24.74 -18.10
N ILE A 587 5.15 -23.63 -18.25
CA ILE A 587 6.10 -23.32 -19.34
C ILE A 587 7.17 -24.40 -19.61
N THR A 588 7.46 -25.25 -18.61
CA THR A 588 8.27 -26.47 -18.75
C THR A 588 7.75 -27.49 -19.78
N SER A 589 6.50 -27.39 -20.23
CA SER A 589 5.93 -28.25 -21.29
C SER A 589 6.14 -27.71 -22.71
N LEU A 590 6.57 -26.45 -22.86
CA LEU A 590 6.58 -25.73 -24.14
C LEU A 590 7.88 -25.90 -24.95
N GLY A 591 8.93 -26.47 -24.35
CA GLY A 591 10.23 -26.70 -25.01
C GLY A 591 11.38 -25.78 -24.59
N VAL A 592 11.13 -24.81 -23.69
CA VAL A 592 12.19 -23.98 -23.08
C VAL A 592 13.19 -24.86 -22.31
N ASP A 593 14.49 -24.66 -22.53
CA ASP A 593 15.51 -25.20 -21.63
C ASP A 593 15.57 -24.34 -20.37
N THR A 594 14.76 -24.73 -19.39
CA THR A 594 14.65 -24.05 -18.09
C THR A 594 15.92 -24.18 -17.25
N MET A 595 16.77 -25.18 -17.52
CA MET A 595 18.05 -25.35 -16.84
C MET A 595 19.11 -24.41 -17.43
N ALA A 596 19.11 -24.20 -18.76
CA ALA A 596 19.95 -23.19 -19.38
C ALA A 596 19.59 -21.78 -18.87
N LEU A 597 18.29 -21.43 -18.83
CA LEU A 597 17.81 -20.14 -18.31
C LEU A 597 18.11 -19.96 -16.81
N TYR A 598 17.88 -20.99 -15.99
CA TYR A 598 18.28 -20.97 -14.58
C TYR A 598 19.78 -20.70 -14.43
N ASN A 599 20.62 -21.44 -15.15
CA ASN A 599 22.07 -21.26 -15.08
C ASN A 599 22.50 -19.88 -15.61
N TYR A 600 21.81 -19.27 -16.57
CA TYR A 600 22.05 -17.88 -16.97
C TYR A 600 21.80 -16.92 -15.81
N ILE A 601 20.66 -17.07 -15.13
CA ILE A 601 20.34 -16.26 -13.96
C ILE A 601 21.39 -16.44 -12.85
N GLU A 602 21.76 -17.67 -12.50
CA GLU A 602 22.75 -17.94 -11.45
C GLU A 602 24.12 -17.29 -11.69
N ARG A 603 24.56 -17.17 -12.95
CA ARG A 603 25.86 -16.53 -13.30
C ARG A 603 25.85 -15.02 -13.12
N ASN A 604 24.67 -14.40 -13.17
CA ASN A 604 24.46 -12.95 -13.10
C ASN A 604 23.92 -12.51 -11.72
N ILE A 605 24.04 -13.36 -10.69
CA ILE A 605 23.71 -12.98 -9.30
C ILE A 605 24.98 -12.56 -8.56
N ILE A 606 24.97 -11.35 -8.02
CA ILE A 606 25.92 -10.92 -7.01
C ILE A 606 25.35 -11.31 -5.65
N GLU A 607 26.04 -12.19 -4.92
CA GLU A 607 25.73 -12.53 -3.53
C GLU A 607 26.93 -12.22 -2.63
N THR A 608 26.73 -11.28 -1.71
CA THR A 608 27.71 -10.89 -0.69
C THR A 608 27.32 -11.51 0.67
N PRO A 609 28.05 -11.24 1.77
CA PRO A 609 27.58 -11.62 3.10
C PRO A 609 26.26 -10.96 3.53
N THR A 610 25.92 -9.80 2.96
CA THR A 610 24.77 -8.95 3.36
C THR A 610 23.72 -8.74 2.28
N GLU A 611 24.08 -8.82 1.00
CA GLU A 611 23.26 -8.38 -0.13
C GLU A 611 23.17 -9.44 -1.23
N LEU A 612 22.06 -9.47 -1.96
CA LEU A 612 21.82 -10.35 -3.10
C LEU A 612 20.97 -9.64 -4.14
N TYR A 613 21.49 -9.48 -5.35
CA TYR A 613 20.83 -8.82 -6.47
C TYR A 613 21.26 -9.41 -7.82
N PHE A 614 20.53 -9.07 -8.89
CA PHE A 614 20.89 -9.44 -10.27
C PHE A 614 21.75 -8.34 -10.91
N ASP A 615 22.99 -8.65 -11.27
CA ASP A 615 23.87 -7.75 -12.02
C ASP A 615 23.81 -8.09 -13.53
N PRO A 616 23.27 -7.21 -14.38
CA PRO A 616 23.26 -7.42 -15.83
C PRO A 616 24.64 -7.28 -16.49
N SER A 617 25.67 -6.79 -15.78
CA SER A 617 27.02 -6.42 -16.26
C SER A 617 27.11 -5.28 -17.29
N TYR A 618 26.03 -4.97 -18.02
CA TYR A 618 25.98 -3.90 -19.04
C TYR A 618 25.37 -2.57 -18.54
N THR A 619 24.99 -2.45 -17.28
CA THR A 619 24.54 -1.18 -16.69
C THR A 619 24.78 -1.15 -15.18
N SER A 620 25.08 0.04 -14.64
CA SER A 620 25.18 0.33 -13.21
C SER A 620 24.04 1.23 -12.69
N ASN A 621 22.97 1.41 -13.47
CA ASN A 621 21.79 2.14 -13.02
C ASN A 621 20.99 1.30 -12.01
N ILE A 622 20.70 1.89 -10.85
CA ILE A 622 20.12 1.16 -9.72
C ILE A 622 18.65 0.77 -9.94
N GLU A 623 17.85 1.58 -10.63
CA GLU A 623 16.46 1.25 -10.96
C GLU A 623 16.36 0.04 -11.88
N VAL A 624 17.25 -0.07 -12.87
CA VAL A 624 17.31 -1.23 -13.78
C VAL A 624 17.81 -2.47 -13.02
N ILE A 625 18.72 -2.33 -12.06
CA ILE A 625 19.16 -3.46 -11.21
C ILE A 625 18.04 -3.91 -10.27
N LEU A 626 17.23 -3.01 -9.71
CA LEU A 626 16.03 -3.34 -8.93
C LEU A 626 14.95 -4.02 -9.79
N GLU A 627 14.66 -3.47 -10.98
CA GLU A 627 13.77 -4.06 -11.98
C GLU A 627 14.21 -5.48 -12.37
N TYR A 628 15.50 -5.66 -12.65
CA TYR A 628 16.05 -6.97 -13.01
C TYR A 628 16.14 -7.92 -11.82
N THR A 629 16.32 -7.43 -10.59
CA THR A 629 16.21 -8.25 -9.38
C THR A 629 14.77 -8.73 -9.18
N TYR A 630 13.76 -7.92 -9.48
CA TYR A 630 12.36 -8.37 -9.57
C TYR A 630 12.16 -9.41 -10.69
N TYR A 631 12.68 -9.18 -11.90
CA TYR A 631 12.58 -10.14 -13.02
C TYR A 631 13.24 -11.49 -12.71
N MET A 632 14.40 -11.48 -12.04
CA MET A 632 15.05 -12.68 -11.50
C MET A 632 14.12 -13.45 -10.56
N ILE A 633 13.55 -12.78 -9.56
CA ILE A 633 12.65 -13.42 -8.59
C ILE A 633 11.41 -14.00 -9.29
N TYR A 634 10.83 -13.25 -10.23
CA TYR A 634 9.68 -13.69 -11.03
C TYR A 634 9.98 -14.97 -11.80
N ILE A 635 11.01 -14.96 -12.66
CA ILE A 635 11.36 -16.10 -13.52
C ILE A 635 11.70 -17.32 -12.65
N LEU A 636 12.51 -17.16 -11.60
CA LEU A 636 12.84 -18.26 -10.69
C LEU A 636 11.59 -18.85 -9.99
N LYS A 637 10.57 -18.03 -9.71
CA LYS A 637 9.30 -18.51 -9.13
C LYS A 637 8.42 -19.24 -10.16
N THR A 638 8.22 -18.72 -11.37
CA THR A 638 7.50 -19.42 -12.44
C THR A 638 8.17 -20.75 -12.80
N LEU A 639 9.51 -20.79 -12.83
CA LEU A 639 10.30 -22.02 -13.02
C LEU A 639 10.22 -23.00 -11.84
N ASN A 640 9.68 -22.61 -10.68
CA ASN A 640 9.70 -23.36 -9.42
C ASN A 640 11.15 -23.68 -8.94
N MET A 641 12.08 -22.76 -9.21
CA MET A 641 13.51 -22.86 -8.88
C MET A 641 13.99 -21.76 -7.90
N TYR A 642 13.10 -20.93 -7.37
CA TYR A 642 13.45 -19.92 -6.38
C TYR A 642 13.93 -20.55 -5.07
N GLY A 643 15.20 -20.30 -4.72
CA GLY A 643 15.84 -20.78 -3.50
C GLY A 643 16.90 -19.81 -2.97
N LYS A 644 16.64 -18.50 -3.09
CA LYS A 644 17.56 -17.42 -2.74
C LYS A 644 17.30 -16.86 -1.34
N ASP A 645 18.33 -16.29 -0.73
CA ASP A 645 18.24 -15.64 0.58
C ASP A 645 17.50 -14.30 0.48
N SER A 646 16.21 -14.33 0.77
CA SER A 646 15.37 -13.12 0.72
C SER A 646 15.85 -12.02 1.66
N GLN A 647 16.53 -12.31 2.78
CA GLN A 647 16.98 -11.26 3.71
C GLN A 647 18.09 -10.41 3.10
N LYS A 648 18.91 -11.01 2.25
CA LYS A 648 19.93 -10.28 1.49
C LYS A 648 19.33 -9.42 0.38
N ILE A 649 18.23 -9.87 -0.22
CA ILE A 649 17.46 -9.06 -1.18
C ILE A 649 16.83 -7.85 -0.48
N ILE A 650 16.20 -8.04 0.69
CA ILE A 650 15.68 -6.93 1.53
C ILE A 650 16.79 -5.91 1.80
N THR A 651 17.92 -6.36 2.33
CA THR A 651 19.05 -5.49 2.71
C THR A 651 19.54 -4.66 1.52
N TYR A 652 19.55 -5.24 0.33
CA TYR A 652 19.89 -4.52 -0.91
C TYR A 652 18.83 -3.48 -1.30
N VAL A 653 17.54 -3.83 -1.22
CA VAL A 653 16.44 -2.90 -1.53
C VAL A 653 16.42 -1.73 -0.54
N GLU A 654 16.47 -1.99 0.77
CA GLU A 654 16.49 -0.97 1.83
C GLU A 654 17.70 -0.02 1.70
N ALA A 655 18.85 -0.52 1.26
CA ALA A 655 20.06 0.30 1.06
C ALA A 655 20.02 1.19 -0.20
N ASN A 656 19.09 0.95 -1.13
CA ASN A 656 19.03 1.60 -2.44
C ASN A 656 17.66 2.24 -2.77
N LEU A 657 16.76 2.32 -1.78
CA LEU A 657 15.42 2.88 -1.92
C LEU A 657 15.47 4.40 -2.10
N ASP A 658 14.96 4.89 -3.24
CA ASP A 658 14.98 6.31 -3.61
C ASP A 658 13.56 6.88 -3.78
N TYR A 659 13.19 7.82 -2.90
CA TYR A 659 11.92 8.53 -2.93
C TYR A 659 11.90 9.75 -3.86
N GLU A 660 12.94 9.96 -4.68
CA GLU A 660 12.92 10.92 -5.79
C GLU A 660 12.61 10.25 -7.15
N ASN A 661 12.36 8.93 -7.17
CA ASN A 661 12.22 8.11 -8.37
C ASN A 661 11.11 7.04 -8.23
N ILE A 662 10.01 7.18 -8.98
CA ILE A 662 8.83 6.31 -8.79
C ILE A 662 9.08 4.88 -9.28
N LYS A 663 10.00 4.68 -10.24
CA LYS A 663 10.42 3.35 -10.70
C LYS A 663 11.14 2.59 -9.58
N ASN A 664 11.99 3.27 -8.82
CA ASN A 664 12.73 2.71 -7.69
C ASN A 664 11.76 2.21 -6.61
N VAL A 665 10.82 3.06 -6.17
CA VAL A 665 9.79 2.70 -5.17
C VAL A 665 8.91 1.56 -5.68
N TYR A 666 8.44 1.62 -6.93
CA TYR A 666 7.57 0.58 -7.51
C TYR A 666 8.25 -0.80 -7.55
N PHE A 667 9.47 -0.93 -8.08
CA PHE A 667 10.12 -2.25 -8.14
C PHE A 667 10.51 -2.75 -6.75
N SER A 668 10.85 -1.86 -5.82
CA SER A 668 11.02 -2.21 -4.41
C SER A 668 9.73 -2.76 -3.78
N TYR A 669 8.58 -2.13 -4.06
CA TYR A 669 7.25 -2.64 -3.67
C TYR A 669 6.94 -3.98 -4.33
N LYS A 670 7.20 -4.17 -5.63
CA LYS A 670 6.98 -5.46 -6.30
C LYS A 670 7.90 -6.57 -5.78
N ILE A 671 9.10 -6.26 -5.28
CA ILE A 671 9.97 -7.22 -4.58
C ILE A 671 9.38 -7.59 -3.21
N SER A 672 8.95 -6.61 -2.41
CA SER A 672 8.24 -6.82 -1.14
C SER A 672 7.00 -7.71 -1.32
N GLU A 673 6.15 -7.39 -2.29
CA GLU A 673 4.94 -8.15 -2.63
C GLU A 673 5.27 -9.58 -3.07
N ILE A 674 6.11 -9.75 -4.10
CA ILE A 674 6.36 -11.07 -4.68
C ILE A 674 7.07 -12.00 -3.70
N LEU A 675 7.87 -11.47 -2.76
CA LEU A 675 8.50 -12.25 -1.69
C LEU A 675 7.58 -12.47 -0.47
N ASN A 676 6.48 -11.71 -0.33
CA ASN A 676 5.61 -11.64 0.84
C ASN A 676 6.38 -11.21 2.10
N ILE A 677 6.93 -9.99 2.08
CA ILE A 677 7.78 -9.43 3.13
C ILE A 677 7.43 -7.95 3.33
N ASP A 678 7.20 -7.53 4.58
CA ASP A 678 7.12 -6.10 4.93
C ASP A 678 8.50 -5.45 4.73
N ILE A 679 8.58 -4.48 3.81
CA ILE A 679 9.65 -3.48 3.75
C ILE A 679 9.05 -2.17 4.27
N GLU A 680 9.78 -1.43 5.10
CA GLU A 680 9.29 -0.19 5.70
C GLU A 680 9.48 0.99 4.74
N PHE A 681 8.40 1.32 4.00
CA PHE A 681 8.35 2.47 3.10
C PHE A 681 7.86 3.73 3.82
N ASP A 682 8.54 4.86 3.58
CA ASP A 682 8.07 6.19 3.94
C ASP A 682 6.92 6.60 3.02
N ARG A 683 5.70 6.57 3.56
CA ARG A 683 4.48 6.91 2.83
C ARG A 683 4.39 8.41 2.56
N GLU A 684 4.85 9.27 3.49
CA GLU A 684 4.78 10.72 3.30
C GLU A 684 5.66 11.13 2.10
N LEU A 685 6.90 10.64 2.05
CA LEU A 685 7.80 10.90 0.92
C LEU A 685 7.29 10.28 -0.39
N THR A 686 6.70 9.08 -0.35
CA THR A 686 6.13 8.45 -1.57
C THR A 686 4.90 9.20 -2.08
N GLN A 687 4.03 9.68 -1.19
CA GLN A 687 2.85 10.47 -1.56
C GLN A 687 3.25 11.85 -2.11
N GLN A 688 4.25 12.50 -1.49
CA GLN A 688 4.80 13.77 -1.98
C GLN A 688 5.51 13.61 -3.33
N LEU A 689 6.21 12.48 -3.56
CA LEU A 689 6.82 12.17 -4.85
C LEU A 689 5.78 12.21 -5.97
N VAL A 690 4.64 11.51 -5.83
CA VAL A 690 3.57 11.46 -6.84
C VAL A 690 3.09 12.86 -7.24
N GLN A 691 2.86 13.75 -6.28
CA GLN A 691 2.50 15.15 -6.55
C GLN A 691 3.61 15.93 -7.27
N LYS A 692 4.88 15.62 -6.98
CA LYS A 692 6.08 16.27 -7.55
C LYS A 692 6.35 15.80 -8.98
N ILE A 693 6.08 14.53 -9.31
CA ILE A 693 6.25 13.96 -10.66
C ILE A 693 5.03 14.11 -11.57
N TYR A 694 3.87 14.48 -11.05
CA TYR A 694 2.71 14.82 -11.89
C TYR A 694 2.96 16.09 -12.71
N SER A 695 2.41 16.14 -13.93
CA SER A 695 2.43 17.31 -14.81
C SER A 695 1.02 17.71 -15.26
N GLU A 696 0.50 18.81 -14.72
CA GLU A 696 -0.77 19.43 -15.16
C GLU A 696 -0.75 19.85 -16.65
N GLN A 697 0.42 20.11 -17.23
CA GLN A 697 0.55 20.46 -18.66
C GLN A 697 0.25 19.26 -19.57
N TYR A 698 0.57 18.05 -19.11
CA TYR A 698 0.58 16.83 -19.93
C TYR A 698 -0.44 15.78 -19.45
N ASN A 699 -1.02 15.96 -18.26
CA ASN A 699 -1.84 14.97 -17.55
C ASN A 699 -1.15 13.59 -17.51
N GLU A 700 0.13 13.60 -17.18
CA GLU A 700 1.04 12.45 -17.20
C GLU A 700 2.08 12.54 -16.07
N PHE A 701 2.78 11.43 -15.85
CA PHE A 701 3.82 11.30 -14.83
C PHE A 701 5.24 11.25 -15.41
N TYR A 702 6.10 12.09 -14.84
CA TYR A 702 7.56 11.93 -14.95
C TYR A 702 8.05 10.72 -14.15
N CYS A 703 9.16 10.10 -14.57
CA CYS A 703 9.76 8.98 -13.85
C CYS A 703 10.51 9.43 -12.57
N THR A 704 11.09 10.64 -12.61
CA THR A 704 11.88 11.24 -11.52
C THR A 704 11.47 12.67 -11.26
N SER A 705 11.72 13.15 -10.05
CA SER A 705 11.35 14.50 -9.62
C SER A 705 12.15 15.64 -10.28
N ASN A 706 13.20 15.32 -11.03
CA ASN A 706 13.88 16.27 -11.93
C ASN A 706 13.04 16.61 -13.18
N ARG A 707 11.96 15.85 -13.46
CA ARG A 707 11.05 16.05 -14.60
C ARG A 707 11.73 15.96 -15.98
N GLU A 708 12.74 15.09 -16.09
CA GLU A 708 13.51 14.87 -17.33
C GLU A 708 12.76 13.99 -18.34
N VAL A 709 12.13 12.90 -17.91
CA VAL A 709 11.52 11.87 -18.78
C VAL A 709 10.11 11.51 -18.30
N ILE A 710 9.12 11.59 -19.20
CA ILE A 710 7.76 11.06 -18.97
C ILE A 710 7.77 9.54 -19.22
N THR A 711 7.06 8.77 -18.40
CA THR A 711 7.04 7.30 -18.51
C THR A 711 5.63 6.79 -18.23
N TYR A 712 4.94 6.32 -19.27
CA TYR A 712 3.55 5.86 -19.15
C TYR A 712 3.37 4.75 -18.11
N GLU A 713 4.33 3.81 -18.02
CA GLU A 713 4.28 2.78 -16.99
C GLU A 713 4.14 3.36 -15.56
N SER A 714 4.58 4.60 -15.28
CA SER A 714 4.40 5.28 -14.00
C SER A 714 2.94 5.49 -13.61
N PHE A 715 2.03 5.83 -14.54
CA PHE A 715 0.59 5.92 -14.22
C PHE A 715 0.06 4.57 -13.72
N TYR A 716 0.44 3.48 -14.39
CA TYR A 716 0.06 2.14 -13.94
C TYR A 716 0.72 1.74 -12.62
N TRP A 717 2.00 2.05 -12.41
CA TRP A 717 2.72 1.77 -11.15
C TRP A 717 2.05 2.46 -9.95
N ILE A 718 1.69 3.74 -10.13
CA ILE A 718 0.98 4.55 -9.14
C ILE A 718 -0.43 3.98 -8.89
N CYS A 719 -1.18 3.62 -9.95
CA CYS A 719 -2.45 2.92 -9.83
C CYS A 719 -2.34 1.58 -9.08
N GLU A 720 -1.33 0.76 -9.37
CA GLU A 720 -1.13 -0.54 -8.72
C GLU A 720 -0.81 -0.36 -7.23
N MET A 721 0.10 0.55 -6.89
CA MET A 721 0.43 0.86 -5.49
C MET A 721 -0.75 1.49 -4.74
N ALA A 722 -1.49 2.43 -5.35
CA ALA A 722 -2.68 3.05 -4.77
C ALA A 722 -3.77 2.04 -4.40
N ARG A 723 -3.93 0.99 -5.21
CA ARG A 723 -4.99 -0.01 -5.03
C ARG A 723 -4.54 -1.20 -4.19
N ASN A 724 -3.31 -1.67 -4.36
CA ASN A 724 -2.83 -2.95 -3.81
C ASN A 724 -1.76 -2.84 -2.71
N SER A 725 -1.26 -1.65 -2.40
CA SER A 725 -0.39 -1.50 -1.22
C SER A 725 -1.19 -1.56 0.09
N LYS A 726 -0.49 -1.99 1.15
CA LYS A 726 -1.04 -2.25 2.48
C LYS A 726 -1.56 -0.95 3.11
N ILE A 727 -2.86 -0.92 3.42
CA ILE A 727 -3.51 0.23 4.06
C ILE A 727 -3.15 0.27 5.55
N GLY A 728 -2.65 1.42 6.02
CA GLY A 728 -2.48 1.74 7.43
C GLY A 728 -3.78 2.22 8.07
N ILE A 729 -3.82 2.14 9.40
CA ILE A 729 -4.92 2.66 10.22
C ILE A 729 -4.27 3.32 11.44
N GLU A 730 -4.37 4.64 11.56
CA GLU A 730 -3.94 5.37 12.76
C GLU A 730 -5.16 5.95 13.46
N ALA A 731 -5.38 5.56 14.72
CA ALA A 731 -6.62 5.81 15.43
C ALA A 731 -6.41 6.60 16.73
N SER A 732 -7.10 7.74 16.84
CA SER A 732 -7.20 8.59 18.02
C SER A 732 -8.54 8.35 18.71
N TYR A 733 -8.51 7.93 19.98
CA TYR A 733 -9.69 7.68 20.79
C TYR A 733 -9.39 7.81 22.29
N SER A 734 -10.43 7.98 23.10
CA SER A 734 -10.26 7.96 24.56
C SER A 734 -10.03 6.52 25.04
N SER A 735 -8.91 6.29 25.73
CA SER A 735 -8.56 4.98 26.29
C SER A 735 -9.35 4.62 27.55
N ILE A 736 -10.03 5.59 28.16
CA ILE A 736 -10.92 5.44 29.32
C ILE A 736 -12.20 6.24 29.03
N VAL A 737 -13.39 5.62 29.19
CA VAL A 737 -14.68 6.24 28.84
C VAL A 737 -15.75 5.95 29.89
N ASP A 738 -16.39 6.98 30.42
CA ASP A 738 -17.53 6.82 31.34
C ASP A 738 -18.72 6.11 30.64
N LEU A 739 -19.33 5.12 31.29
CA LEU A 739 -20.59 4.50 30.83
C LEU A 739 -21.67 5.58 30.61
N GLY A 740 -22.49 5.47 29.57
CA GLY A 740 -23.44 6.54 29.21
C GLY A 740 -22.80 7.79 28.56
N SER A 741 -21.51 7.74 28.20
CA SER A 741 -20.81 8.75 27.39
C SER A 741 -20.58 8.27 25.95
N TYR A 742 -20.08 9.16 25.11
CA TYR A 742 -19.58 8.81 23.78
C TYR A 742 -18.06 8.63 23.85
N ASN A 743 -17.52 7.60 23.19
CA ASN A 743 -16.12 7.63 22.77
C ASN A 743 -16.05 8.28 21.38
N HIS A 744 -15.33 9.39 21.26
CA HIS A 744 -15.02 9.99 19.98
C HIS A 744 -13.84 9.24 19.38
N ILE A 745 -14.03 8.64 18.21
CA ILE A 745 -12.97 7.93 17.49
C ILE A 745 -12.72 8.65 16.17
N GLU A 746 -11.50 9.14 16.00
CA GLU A 746 -10.99 9.75 14.78
C GLU A 746 -9.91 8.82 14.21
N VAL A 747 -9.92 8.60 12.88
CA VAL A 747 -9.01 7.68 12.20
C VAL A 747 -8.55 8.25 10.87
N SER A 748 -7.25 8.26 10.62
CA SER A 748 -6.70 8.41 9.28
C SER A 748 -6.44 7.03 8.65
N LEU A 749 -6.64 6.94 7.34
CA LEU A 749 -6.27 5.79 6.51
C LEU A 749 -5.25 6.24 5.48
N ASP A 750 -4.23 5.44 5.23
CA ASP A 750 -3.20 5.75 4.25
C ASP A 750 -2.65 4.49 3.58
N ASN A 751 -1.94 4.65 2.46
CA ASN A 751 -1.04 3.65 1.92
C ASN A 751 0.15 4.31 1.21
N LEU A 752 0.86 3.60 0.32
CA LEU A 752 2.03 4.17 -0.38
C LEU A 752 1.70 5.41 -1.24
N ILE A 753 0.44 5.56 -1.70
CA ILE A 753 0.04 6.58 -2.68
C ILE A 753 -1.12 7.43 -2.19
N LEU A 754 -2.05 6.87 -1.41
CA LEU A 754 -3.30 7.51 -1.00
C LEU A 754 -3.31 7.85 0.49
N HIS A 755 -3.84 9.02 0.83
CA HIS A 755 -4.38 9.38 2.15
C HIS A 755 -5.89 9.66 2.09
N ASP A 756 -6.43 9.88 0.88
CA ASP A 756 -7.86 9.91 0.60
C ASP A 756 -8.20 8.68 -0.28
N PHE A 757 -9.24 7.95 0.10
CA PHE A 757 -9.77 6.80 -0.63
C PHE A 757 -11.22 7.02 -1.09
N GLY A 758 -11.84 8.14 -0.69
CA GLY A 758 -13.23 8.51 -0.92
C GLY A 758 -14.20 7.34 -0.89
N THR A 759 -15.12 7.32 -1.86
CA THR A 759 -16.18 6.31 -1.94
C THR A 759 -15.72 4.89 -2.26
N TYR A 760 -14.42 4.65 -2.52
CA TYR A 760 -13.90 3.30 -2.80
C TYR A 760 -13.84 2.43 -1.53
N LEU A 761 -13.75 3.04 -0.34
CA LEU A 761 -13.74 2.33 0.95
C LEU A 761 -14.97 2.64 1.81
N THR A 762 -15.35 1.68 2.64
CA THR A 762 -16.35 1.84 3.70
C THR A 762 -15.72 1.50 5.04
N PHE A 763 -15.51 2.50 5.89
CA PHE A 763 -14.79 2.34 7.15
C PHE A 763 -15.72 2.18 8.37
N LYS A 764 -15.42 1.22 9.25
CA LYS A 764 -16.30 0.81 10.36
C LYS A 764 -15.53 0.44 11.63
N PHE A 765 -16.19 0.54 12.77
CA PHE A 765 -15.82 -0.15 14.02
C PHE A 765 -16.80 -1.29 14.26
N GLU A 766 -16.30 -2.52 14.42
CA GLU A 766 -17.11 -3.72 14.67
C GLU A 766 -16.74 -4.35 16.02
N SER A 767 -17.69 -4.35 16.96
CA SER A 767 -17.56 -4.94 18.29
C SER A 767 -18.66 -5.97 18.55
N ASN A 768 -18.32 -7.07 19.23
CA ASN A 768 -19.29 -8.04 19.72
C ASN A 768 -20.21 -7.47 20.81
N GLN A 769 -19.80 -6.38 21.48
CA GLN A 769 -20.58 -5.70 22.52
C GLN A 769 -21.47 -4.62 21.90
N LEU A 770 -20.90 -3.72 21.08
CA LEU A 770 -21.59 -2.52 20.57
C LEU A 770 -22.20 -2.67 19.17
N GLY A 771 -21.96 -3.79 18.48
CA GLY A 771 -22.35 -3.96 17.07
C GLY A 771 -21.39 -3.25 16.09
N ALA A 772 -21.91 -2.86 14.93
CA ALA A 772 -21.14 -2.22 13.87
C ALA A 772 -21.52 -0.73 13.72
N HIS A 773 -20.52 0.15 13.80
CA HIS A 773 -20.64 1.60 13.68
C HIS A 773 -19.93 2.07 12.41
N LEU A 774 -20.61 2.88 11.59
CA LEU A 774 -20.06 3.45 10.36
C LEU A 774 -19.44 4.81 10.64
N PHE A 775 -18.25 5.07 10.11
CA PHE A 775 -17.59 6.37 10.23
C PHE A 775 -18.07 7.35 9.15
N SER A 776 -17.97 8.65 9.44
CA SER A 776 -18.19 9.73 8.49
C SER A 776 -16.85 10.37 8.12
N GLU A 777 -16.51 10.31 6.84
CA GLU A 777 -15.38 11.01 6.21
C GLU A 777 -15.52 12.54 6.36
N GLN A 778 -14.42 13.21 6.65
CA GLN A 778 -14.30 14.65 6.82
C GLN A 778 -13.52 15.28 5.64
N PRO A 779 -13.62 16.62 5.41
CA PRO A 779 -12.98 17.29 4.27
C PRO A 779 -11.44 17.33 4.27
N ASP A 780 -10.80 16.71 5.26
CA ASP A 780 -9.34 16.55 5.42
C ASP A 780 -8.90 15.08 5.29
N GLY A 781 -9.79 14.18 4.89
CA GLY A 781 -9.55 12.74 4.73
C GLY A 781 -9.73 11.91 6.01
N ASN A 782 -9.86 12.54 7.18
CA ASN A 782 -10.07 11.80 8.43
C ASN A 782 -11.49 11.21 8.49
N HIS A 783 -11.60 9.99 9.02
CA HIS A 783 -12.88 9.35 9.32
C HIS A 783 -13.22 9.50 10.80
N VAL A 784 -14.44 9.95 11.12
CA VAL A 784 -14.88 10.20 12.51
C VAL A 784 -16.15 9.41 12.87
N ALA A 785 -16.21 8.87 14.08
CA ALA A 785 -17.40 8.26 14.67
C ALA A 785 -17.54 8.55 16.18
N ASP A 786 -18.68 9.10 16.59
CA ASP A 786 -19.09 9.23 18.00
C ASP A 786 -19.85 7.98 18.45
N ILE A 787 -19.19 7.10 19.21
CA ILE A 787 -19.77 5.82 19.63
C ILE A 787 -20.33 5.93 21.04
N LEU A 788 -21.66 5.93 21.17
CA LEU A 788 -22.34 5.89 22.46
C LEU A 788 -22.06 4.57 23.18
N ILE A 789 -21.52 4.67 24.40
CA ILE A 789 -21.33 3.56 25.33
C ILE A 789 -22.58 3.47 26.22
N PRO A 790 -23.42 2.42 26.13
CA PRO A 790 -24.62 2.34 26.95
C PRO A 790 -24.30 2.13 28.43
N PHE A 791 -25.20 2.59 29.30
CA PHE A 791 -25.15 2.28 30.73
C PHE A 791 -25.73 0.89 30.99
N ASP A 792 -24.91 -0.15 30.85
CA ASP A 792 -25.25 -1.55 31.12
C ASP A 792 -23.97 -2.33 31.54
N PRO A 793 -24.05 -3.28 32.52
CA PRO A 793 -22.91 -4.07 32.98
C PRO A 793 -22.11 -4.80 31.89
N VAL A 794 -22.72 -5.18 30.76
CA VAL A 794 -22.06 -5.89 29.65
C VAL A 794 -20.97 -5.05 28.97
N TYR A 795 -20.95 -3.74 29.22
CA TYR A 795 -19.96 -2.80 28.72
C TYR A 795 -18.80 -2.52 29.70
N TYR A 796 -18.76 -3.18 30.87
CA TYR A 796 -17.74 -3.00 31.91
C TYR A 796 -16.88 -4.26 32.11
N PRO A 797 -15.56 -4.16 32.38
CA PRO A 797 -14.73 -2.96 32.48
C PRO A 797 -14.02 -2.54 31.19
N LEU A 798 -14.22 -3.28 30.09
CA LEU A 798 -13.47 -3.11 28.85
C LEU A 798 -14.41 -3.29 27.64
N ILE A 799 -14.22 -2.44 26.63
CA ILE A 799 -14.82 -2.64 25.31
C ILE A 799 -13.73 -2.92 24.29
N GLY A 800 -13.96 -3.93 23.45
CA GLY A 800 -13.06 -4.31 22.36
C GLY A 800 -13.76 -4.40 21.02
N GLY A 801 -13.06 -4.09 19.95
CA GLY A 801 -13.56 -4.22 18.58
C GLY A 801 -12.50 -3.98 17.52
N TYR A 802 -12.87 -4.21 16.25
CA TYR A 802 -11.99 -4.01 15.10
C TYR A 802 -12.42 -2.78 14.33
N LEU A 803 -11.49 -1.84 14.16
CA LEU A 803 -11.52 -0.89 13.05
C LEU A 803 -11.27 -1.67 11.74
N ARG A 804 -12.07 -1.42 10.71
CA ARG A 804 -12.04 -2.16 9.44
C ARG A 804 -12.35 -1.27 8.24
N ALA A 805 -11.44 -1.30 7.26
CA ALA A 805 -11.65 -0.74 5.93
C ALA A 805 -12.18 -1.82 4.98
N TYR A 806 -13.35 -1.60 4.39
CA TYR A 806 -13.97 -2.51 3.42
C TYR A 806 -13.94 -1.95 2.00
N GLU A 807 -13.51 -2.77 1.05
CA GLU A 807 -13.83 -2.60 -0.37
C GLU A 807 -15.02 -3.50 -0.71
N GLY A 808 -16.22 -2.92 -0.77
CA GLY A 808 -17.48 -3.65 -0.94
C GLY A 808 -17.75 -4.64 0.20
N SER A 809 -17.37 -5.91 0.00
CA SER A 809 -17.46 -6.97 1.03
C SER A 809 -16.11 -7.54 1.47
N LEU A 810 -14.99 -7.06 0.91
CA LEU A 810 -13.63 -7.50 1.23
C LEU A 810 -13.01 -6.58 2.28
N VAL A 811 -12.51 -7.12 3.39
CA VAL A 811 -11.67 -6.35 4.33
C VAL A 811 -10.33 -6.11 3.66
N ARG A 812 -9.92 -4.84 3.51
CA ARG A 812 -8.61 -4.43 2.97
C ARG A 812 -7.58 -4.19 4.08
N ALA A 813 -8.02 -3.68 5.23
CA ALA A 813 -7.22 -3.55 6.45
C ALA A 813 -8.11 -3.68 7.70
N GLU A 814 -7.52 -4.17 8.80
CA GLU A 814 -8.15 -4.17 10.12
C GLU A 814 -7.14 -3.88 11.25
N GLN A 815 -7.60 -3.19 12.29
CA GLN A 815 -6.85 -2.89 13.51
C GLN A 815 -7.75 -3.14 14.71
N TYR A 816 -7.27 -3.92 15.69
CA TYR A 816 -8.00 -4.11 16.94
C TYR A 816 -7.74 -2.92 17.88
N ILE A 817 -8.81 -2.35 18.43
CA ILE A 817 -8.75 -1.32 19.47
C ILE A 817 -9.55 -1.76 20.69
N SER A 818 -9.15 -1.26 21.86
CA SER A 818 -9.89 -1.47 23.11
C SER A 818 -9.65 -0.32 24.07
N PHE A 819 -10.70 0.04 24.82
CA PHE A 819 -10.68 1.09 25.82
C PHE A 819 -11.42 0.63 27.08
N ASP A 820 -10.89 1.04 28.24
CA ASP A 820 -11.50 0.77 29.53
C ASP A 820 -12.78 1.62 29.69
N THR A 821 -13.75 1.12 30.44
CA THR A 821 -14.95 1.87 30.79
C THR A 821 -15.04 2.15 32.29
N THR A 822 -15.54 3.33 32.63
CA THR A 822 -15.56 3.83 34.02
C THR A 822 -16.95 4.24 34.49
N TYR A 823 -17.08 4.29 35.81
CA TYR A 823 -18.16 4.94 36.53
C TYR A 823 -17.64 5.32 37.92
N THR A 824 -18.32 6.25 38.60
CA THR A 824 -18.06 6.59 40.00
C THR A 824 -19.19 6.04 40.86
N LEU A 825 -18.86 5.33 41.94
CA LEU A 825 -19.82 4.92 42.97
C LEU A 825 -19.86 5.98 44.07
N GLU A 826 -20.93 6.76 44.15
CA GLU A 826 -21.21 7.62 45.30
C GLU A 826 -22.02 6.83 46.34
N TYR A 827 -21.63 6.92 47.61
CA TYR A 827 -22.40 6.34 48.71
C TYR A 827 -22.38 7.23 49.96
N ASN A 828 -23.41 7.08 50.78
CA ASN A 828 -23.53 7.67 52.11
C ASN A 828 -24.16 6.63 53.03
N LEU A 829 -23.37 6.15 53.99
CA LEU A 829 -23.83 5.28 55.07
C LEU A 829 -24.11 6.12 56.32
N THR A 830 -25.28 5.91 56.93
CA THR A 830 -25.66 6.48 58.22
C THR A 830 -26.17 5.35 59.11
N ILE A 831 -25.58 5.20 60.29
CA ILE A 831 -26.01 4.20 61.28
C ILE A 831 -26.64 4.93 62.47
N GLN A 832 -27.85 4.54 62.85
CA GLN A 832 -28.58 5.10 63.98
C GLN A 832 -28.72 4.04 65.08
N ASN A 833 -28.47 4.45 66.32
CA ASN A 833 -28.54 3.58 67.49
C ASN A 833 -29.83 3.87 68.28
N GLU A 834 -30.74 2.91 68.30
CA GLU A 834 -31.95 2.89 69.12
C GLU A 834 -31.79 1.96 70.32
N ILE A 835 -32.65 2.13 71.32
CA ILE A 835 -32.53 1.55 72.67
C ILE A 835 -32.34 0.01 72.69
N ASN A 836 -32.73 -0.73 71.65
CA ASN A 836 -32.40 -2.16 71.47
C ASN A 836 -32.13 -2.55 69.98
N ALA A 837 -31.81 -1.58 69.10
CA ALA A 837 -31.62 -1.89 67.67
C ALA A 837 -30.64 -0.92 66.98
N LEU A 838 -29.85 -1.45 66.03
CA LEU A 838 -29.08 -0.65 65.09
C LEU A 838 -29.83 -0.56 63.77
N GLN A 839 -30.03 0.66 63.28
CA GLN A 839 -30.66 0.94 61.98
C GLN A 839 -29.60 1.47 61.02
N PHE A 840 -29.27 0.68 59.99
CA PHE A 840 -28.31 1.04 58.95
C PHE A 840 -29.07 1.61 57.76
N TYR A 841 -28.65 2.77 57.28
CA TYR A 841 -29.20 3.45 56.11
C TYR A 841 -28.09 3.77 55.12
N LEU A 842 -28.11 3.11 53.97
CA LEU A 842 -27.11 3.24 52.92
C LEU A 842 -27.79 3.80 51.67
N ASN A 843 -27.47 5.04 51.31
CA ASN A 843 -27.93 5.70 50.10
C ASN A 843 -26.80 5.69 49.06
N THR A 844 -27.06 5.19 47.86
CA THR A 844 -26.04 4.93 46.83
C THR A 844 -26.48 5.38 45.44
N SER A 845 -25.56 5.96 44.68
CA SER A 845 -25.76 6.32 43.27
C SER A 845 -24.55 5.87 42.46
N ILE A 846 -24.80 5.31 41.28
CA ILE A 846 -23.76 5.21 40.25
C ILE A 846 -23.80 6.52 39.45
N VAL A 847 -22.64 7.12 39.25
CA VAL A 847 -22.47 8.42 38.59
C VAL A 847 -21.56 8.28 37.39
N CYS A 848 -22.10 8.58 36.22
CA CYS A 848 -21.39 8.54 34.95
C CYS A 848 -21.83 9.72 34.08
N ASN A 849 -20.91 10.37 33.37
CA ASN A 849 -21.25 11.52 32.51
C ASN A 849 -22.05 12.62 33.24
N LYS A 850 -21.79 12.81 34.55
CA LYS A 850 -22.51 13.71 35.48
C LYS A 850 -24.01 13.39 35.69
N THR A 851 -24.48 12.25 35.20
CA THR A 851 -25.83 11.72 35.44
C THR A 851 -25.78 10.74 36.60
N ARG A 852 -26.85 10.66 37.41
CA ARG A 852 -26.98 9.71 38.52
C ARG A 852 -27.96 8.60 38.17
N HIS A 853 -27.61 7.37 38.56
CA HIS A 853 -28.35 6.14 38.32
C HIS A 853 -28.52 5.34 39.61
N SER A 854 -29.66 4.67 39.75
CA SER A 854 -29.90 3.68 40.80
C SER A 854 -29.12 2.38 40.56
N LEU A 855 -28.89 1.65 41.65
CA LEU A 855 -28.31 0.32 41.66
C LEU A 855 -29.44 -0.72 41.59
N ASP A 856 -30.18 -0.75 40.47
CA ASP A 856 -31.39 -1.58 40.32
C ASP A 856 -31.11 -3.09 40.41
N SER A 857 -29.92 -3.52 40.00
CA SER A 857 -29.40 -4.89 40.15
C SER A 857 -28.49 -5.06 41.37
N GLY A 858 -28.28 -4.00 42.16
CA GLY A 858 -27.34 -3.99 43.28
C GLY A 858 -27.90 -4.65 44.56
N SER A 859 -27.01 -5.03 45.45
CA SER A 859 -27.35 -5.60 46.75
C SER A 859 -26.32 -5.24 47.82
N ALA A 860 -26.80 -4.79 48.98
CA ALA A 860 -25.98 -4.54 50.15
C ALA A 860 -26.18 -5.64 51.20
N PHE A 861 -25.11 -6.01 51.89
CA PHE A 861 -25.14 -6.89 53.06
C PHE A 861 -24.12 -6.44 54.09
N THR A 862 -24.32 -6.86 55.34
CA THR A 862 -23.29 -6.76 56.38
C THR A 862 -22.95 -8.15 56.88
N GLU A 863 -21.67 -8.42 57.05
CA GLU A 863 -21.17 -9.53 57.86
C GLU A 863 -21.13 -9.06 59.32
N ILE A 864 -21.57 -9.91 60.25
CA ILE A 864 -21.82 -9.56 61.65
C ILE A 864 -20.99 -10.46 62.55
N TYR A 865 -20.16 -9.84 63.37
CA TYR A 865 -19.27 -10.47 64.33
C TYR A 865 -19.67 -10.06 65.74
N VAL A 866 -19.54 -10.96 66.70
CA VAL A 866 -19.70 -10.68 68.14
C VAL A 866 -18.45 -11.18 68.86
N ASN A 867 -17.76 -10.28 69.56
CA ASN A 867 -16.45 -10.55 70.18
C ASN A 867 -15.49 -11.27 69.21
N ASP A 868 -15.17 -10.62 68.08
CA ASP A 868 -14.37 -11.13 66.94
C ASP A 868 -14.86 -12.44 66.25
N THR A 869 -15.97 -13.02 66.69
CA THR A 869 -16.50 -14.28 66.13
C THR A 869 -17.61 -14.00 65.13
N TYR A 870 -17.43 -14.40 63.86
CA TYR A 870 -18.47 -14.30 62.83
C TYR A 870 -19.72 -15.09 63.23
N ILE A 871 -20.88 -14.44 63.15
CA ILE A 871 -22.18 -15.01 63.53
C ILE A 871 -23.05 -15.26 62.28
N GLU A 872 -23.31 -14.22 61.49
CA GLU A 872 -24.19 -14.28 60.32
C GLU A 872 -23.87 -13.15 59.33
N ALA A 873 -24.39 -13.26 58.11
CA ALA A 873 -24.45 -12.16 57.15
C ALA A 873 -25.93 -11.80 56.90
N LYS A 874 -26.26 -10.50 56.91
CA LYS A 874 -27.62 -10.00 56.70
C LYS A 874 -27.67 -9.02 55.52
N SER A 875 -28.49 -9.36 54.53
CA SER A 875 -28.84 -8.47 53.41
C SER A 875 -29.72 -7.30 53.89
N PHE A 876 -29.47 -6.13 53.32
CA PHE A 876 -30.32 -4.96 53.50
C PHE A 876 -31.60 -5.12 52.65
N SER A 877 -32.72 -4.56 53.08
CA SER A 877 -33.88 -4.35 52.20
C SER A 877 -33.59 -3.18 51.24
N HIS A 878 -34.01 -3.33 49.98
CA HIS A 878 -33.66 -2.42 48.88
C HIS A 878 -34.88 -1.70 48.33
N GLN A 879 -34.70 -0.41 48.02
CA GLN A 879 -35.67 0.40 47.29
C GLN A 879 -34.92 1.31 46.30
N SER A 880 -35.12 1.09 45.00
CA SER A 880 -34.66 2.02 43.97
C SER A 880 -35.55 3.25 43.83
N PHE A 881 -34.90 4.36 43.50
CA PHE A 881 -35.46 5.61 43.00
C PHE A 881 -34.83 5.91 41.62
N ILE A 882 -35.08 7.06 41.01
CA ILE A 882 -34.57 7.34 39.64
C ILE A 882 -33.05 7.59 39.62
N GLU A 883 -32.52 8.27 40.64
CA GLU A 883 -31.12 8.72 40.69
C GLU A 883 -30.27 7.96 41.73
N TYR A 884 -30.89 7.12 42.57
CA TYR A 884 -30.22 6.46 43.68
C TYR A 884 -30.98 5.20 44.13
N SER A 885 -30.28 4.29 44.80
CA SER A 885 -30.90 3.21 45.57
C SER A 885 -30.74 3.47 47.05
N PHE A 886 -31.76 3.08 47.82
CA PHE A 886 -31.76 3.14 49.27
C PHE A 886 -31.79 1.71 49.82
N PHE A 887 -30.76 1.37 50.58
CA PHE A 887 -30.64 0.11 51.30
C PHE A 887 -30.83 0.39 52.78
N ASN A 888 -31.69 -0.37 53.46
CA ASN A 888 -31.83 -0.30 54.92
C ASN A 888 -31.75 -1.67 55.59
N LEU A 889 -31.24 -1.71 56.83
CA LEU A 889 -31.23 -2.91 57.66
C LEU A 889 -31.51 -2.51 59.11
N ASN A 890 -32.52 -3.12 59.72
CA ASN A 890 -32.78 -3.01 61.16
C ASN A 890 -32.28 -4.28 61.84
N PHE A 891 -31.24 -4.16 62.66
CA PHE A 891 -30.66 -5.27 63.42
C PHE A 891 -31.01 -5.14 64.90
N SER A 892 -31.85 -6.05 65.40
CA SER A 892 -32.15 -6.15 66.83
C SER A 892 -30.93 -6.67 67.60
N ILE A 893 -30.50 -5.91 68.60
CA ILE A 893 -29.47 -6.33 69.55
C ILE A 893 -30.07 -7.41 70.47
N MET A 894 -29.28 -8.44 70.82
CA MET A 894 -29.77 -9.57 71.63
C MET A 894 -29.01 -9.78 72.95
N ASN A 895 -27.79 -9.26 73.09
CA ASN A 895 -26.99 -9.32 74.32
C ASN A 895 -26.20 -8.01 74.52
N ASP A 896 -25.83 -7.68 75.76
CA ASP A 896 -24.90 -6.60 76.09
C ASP A 896 -23.45 -7.06 75.79
N THR A 897 -23.05 -7.00 74.51
CA THR A 897 -21.74 -7.44 73.98
C THR A 897 -21.21 -6.47 72.91
N GLU A 898 -19.93 -6.60 72.53
CA GLU A 898 -19.38 -5.87 71.37
C GLU A 898 -19.85 -6.52 70.06
N TYR A 899 -20.47 -5.71 69.20
CA TYR A 899 -20.88 -6.09 67.84
C TYR A 899 -20.02 -5.35 66.81
N LEU A 900 -19.54 -6.09 65.80
CA LEU A 900 -18.75 -5.57 64.69
C LEU A 900 -19.47 -5.89 63.37
N PHE A 901 -19.63 -4.87 62.53
CA PHE A 901 -20.33 -4.92 61.26
C PHE A 901 -19.38 -4.54 60.12
N GLN A 902 -19.12 -5.46 59.19
CA GLN A 902 -18.40 -5.18 57.94
C GLN A 902 -19.40 -5.08 56.80
N ILE A 903 -19.50 -3.90 56.18
CA ILE A 903 -20.60 -3.55 55.28
C ILE A 903 -20.11 -3.57 53.83
N PHE A 904 -20.83 -4.32 53.00
CA PHE A 904 -20.48 -4.63 51.62
C PHE A 904 -21.61 -4.27 50.66
N LEU A 905 -21.25 -3.79 49.46
CA LEU A 905 -22.18 -3.44 48.39
C LEU A 905 -21.71 -4.05 47.07
N ASN A 906 -22.52 -4.94 46.50
CA ASN A 906 -22.47 -5.27 45.09
C ASN A 906 -23.29 -4.21 44.35
N ASP A 907 -22.69 -3.47 43.43
CA ASP A 907 -23.37 -2.38 42.71
C ASP A 907 -24.18 -2.84 41.48
N GLY A 908 -24.01 -4.10 41.07
CA GLY A 908 -24.66 -4.68 39.90
C GLY A 908 -23.96 -4.40 38.56
N ILE A 909 -22.86 -3.64 38.54
CA ILE A 909 -22.02 -3.41 37.35
C ILE A 909 -20.68 -4.15 37.49
N SER A 910 -20.02 -4.02 38.63
CA SER A 910 -18.78 -4.74 38.90
C SER A 910 -19.05 -6.17 39.38
N ASN A 911 -18.23 -7.12 38.92
CA ASN A 911 -18.17 -8.47 39.48
C ASN A 911 -17.44 -8.52 40.85
N GLN A 912 -16.99 -7.38 41.38
CA GLN A 912 -16.39 -7.25 42.70
C GLN A 912 -17.35 -6.53 43.65
N THR A 913 -17.58 -7.12 44.83
CA THR A 913 -18.30 -6.47 45.92
C THR A 913 -17.41 -5.40 46.55
N HIS A 914 -17.90 -4.17 46.64
CA HIS A 914 -17.21 -3.08 47.33
C HIS A 914 -17.36 -3.24 48.84
N PHE A 915 -16.25 -3.28 49.56
CA PHE A 915 -16.25 -3.01 51.00
C PHE A 915 -16.42 -1.51 51.21
N LEU A 916 -17.40 -1.11 52.02
CA LEU A 916 -17.71 0.31 52.28
C LEU A 916 -17.08 0.79 53.59
N GLU A 917 -17.46 0.18 54.71
CA GLU A 917 -17.07 0.62 56.05
C GLU A 917 -17.14 -0.53 57.06
N GLU A 918 -16.38 -0.40 58.15
CA GLU A 918 -16.40 -1.26 59.32
C GLU A 918 -16.89 -0.46 60.53
N ALA A 919 -17.91 -0.95 61.23
CA ALA A 919 -18.53 -0.26 62.36
C ALA A 919 -18.60 -1.14 63.62
N ILE A 920 -18.05 -0.64 64.72
CA ILE A 920 -18.01 -1.32 66.03
C ILE A 920 -18.99 -0.64 66.99
N PHE A 921 -19.85 -1.43 67.65
CA PHE A 921 -20.81 -0.97 68.65
C PHE A 921 -20.65 -1.71 69.96
N ASN A 922 -20.27 -0.98 71.01
CA ASN A 922 -20.36 -1.42 72.39
C ASN A 922 -21.65 -0.88 73.00
N ILE A 923 -22.52 -1.78 73.47
CA ILE A 923 -23.84 -1.44 74.00
C ILE A 923 -23.86 -1.75 75.50
N THR A 924 -24.12 -0.73 76.31
CA THR A 924 -24.33 -0.83 77.75
C THR A 924 -25.67 -0.21 78.11
N SER A 925 -26.50 -0.97 78.83
CA SER A 925 -27.81 -0.54 79.28
C SER A 925 -27.73 0.50 80.42
N PHE A 926 -28.75 1.37 80.55
CA PHE A 926 -28.71 2.55 81.43
C PHE A 926 -28.73 2.19 82.93
N GLU A 927 -27.85 2.83 83.73
CA GLU A 927 -27.82 2.67 85.19
C GLU A 927 -29.10 3.18 85.87
N THR A 928 -29.86 2.29 86.52
CA THR A 928 -30.86 2.63 87.54
C THR A 928 -30.32 2.33 88.94
N THR A 929 -29.83 3.37 89.62
CA THR A 929 -29.26 3.23 90.97
C THR A 929 -30.35 2.98 92.03
N TYR A 930 -30.13 1.93 92.82
CA TYR A 930 -30.90 1.58 94.02
C TYR A 930 -29.98 1.56 95.25
N THR A 931 -30.55 1.43 96.45
CA THR A 931 -29.78 1.26 97.70
C THR A 931 -30.37 0.12 98.52
N LEU A 932 -29.51 -0.82 98.91
CA LEU A 932 -29.89 -1.99 99.72
C LEU A 932 -29.87 -1.62 101.22
N GLU A 933 -31.05 -1.44 101.80
CA GLU A 933 -31.19 -1.27 103.25
C GLU A 933 -31.31 -2.64 103.92
N HIS A 934 -30.50 -2.91 104.94
CA HIS A 934 -30.55 -4.15 105.72
C HIS A 934 -30.29 -3.89 107.21
N ASN A 935 -30.82 -4.76 108.08
CA ASN A 935 -30.66 -4.69 109.53
C ASN A 935 -30.70 -6.10 110.15
N LEU A 936 -29.58 -6.53 110.74
CA LEU A 936 -29.44 -7.83 111.40
C LEU A 936 -29.67 -7.68 112.92
N ALA A 937 -30.56 -8.51 113.45
CA ALA A 937 -30.72 -8.75 114.88
C ALA A 937 -30.40 -10.22 115.19
N PHE A 938 -29.87 -10.49 116.39
CA PHE A 938 -29.68 -11.85 116.88
C PHE A 938 -30.05 -11.96 118.35
N GLN A 939 -30.48 -13.16 118.78
CA GLN A 939 -30.85 -13.47 120.15
C GLN A 939 -30.26 -14.82 120.57
N MET A 940 -29.50 -14.81 121.67
CA MET A 940 -29.00 -16.02 122.34
C MET A 940 -30.13 -16.71 123.13
N GLY A 941 -30.41 -17.96 122.78
CA GLY A 941 -31.07 -18.94 123.65
C GLY A 941 -30.07 -19.66 124.55
N VAL A 942 -30.49 -20.74 125.21
CA VAL A 942 -29.63 -21.51 126.12
C VAL A 942 -28.59 -22.34 125.35
N ASN A 943 -29.01 -23.00 124.27
CA ASN A 943 -28.14 -23.76 123.35
C ASN A 943 -28.40 -23.35 121.88
N THR A 944 -28.93 -22.16 121.62
CA THR A 944 -29.25 -21.67 120.26
C THR A 944 -28.88 -20.21 120.04
N VAL A 945 -28.63 -19.83 118.79
CA VAL A 945 -28.63 -18.44 118.32
C VAL A 945 -29.70 -18.29 117.25
N HIS A 946 -30.69 -17.43 117.50
CA HIS A 946 -31.65 -17.02 116.48
C HIS A 946 -31.15 -15.76 115.79
N PHE A 947 -31.00 -15.78 114.47
CA PHE A 947 -30.71 -14.63 113.63
C PHE A 947 -31.97 -14.18 112.89
N SER A 948 -32.22 -12.88 112.81
CA SER A 948 -33.30 -12.27 112.04
C SER A 948 -32.79 -11.03 111.32
N LEU A 949 -32.77 -11.08 109.98
CA LEU A 949 -32.28 -10.04 109.08
C LEU A 949 -33.45 -9.47 108.29
N ASN A 950 -33.71 -8.18 108.40
CA ASN A 950 -34.71 -7.48 107.58
C ASN A 950 -34.03 -6.73 106.44
N THR A 951 -34.53 -6.86 105.20
CA THR A 951 -33.91 -6.30 103.98
C THR A 951 -34.93 -5.65 103.05
N SER A 952 -34.58 -4.52 102.43
CA SER A 952 -35.38 -3.90 101.36
C SER A 952 -34.53 -3.13 100.34
N LEU A 953 -35.05 -3.02 99.11
CA LEU A 953 -34.48 -2.19 98.05
C LEU A 953 -35.16 -0.82 98.08
N LEU A 954 -34.40 0.22 98.46
CA LEU A 954 -34.85 1.60 98.35
C LEU A 954 -34.45 2.15 96.98
N TYR A 955 -35.43 2.43 96.13
CA TYR A 955 -35.20 3.11 94.85
C TYR A 955 -35.14 4.62 95.04
N SER A 956 -34.49 5.32 94.11
CA SER A 956 -34.29 6.78 94.15
C SER A 956 -35.57 7.63 94.16
N ASN A 957 -36.73 7.03 93.90
CA ASN A 957 -38.06 7.63 94.06
C ASN A 957 -38.61 7.58 95.50
N GLY A 958 -37.90 6.94 96.44
CA GLY A 958 -38.30 6.78 97.83
C GLY A 958 -39.21 5.56 98.12
N THR A 959 -39.50 4.73 97.13
CA THR A 959 -40.30 3.51 97.29
C THR A 959 -39.41 2.33 97.70
N ARG A 960 -39.88 1.53 98.67
CA ARG A 960 -39.26 0.26 99.06
C ARG A 960 -39.92 -0.92 98.38
N TYR A 961 -39.10 -1.90 98.01
CA TYR A 961 -39.55 -3.21 97.53
C TYR A 961 -38.78 -4.32 98.26
N SER A 962 -39.42 -5.49 98.41
CA SER A 962 -38.72 -6.73 98.76
C SER A 962 -37.78 -7.17 97.63
N LEU A 963 -36.72 -7.88 97.99
CA LEU A 963 -35.88 -8.64 97.07
C LEU A 963 -36.73 -9.75 96.44
N GLU A 964 -36.88 -9.78 95.12
CA GLU A 964 -37.64 -10.86 94.46
C GLU A 964 -36.88 -12.19 94.52
N SER A 965 -35.58 -12.17 94.23
CA SER A 965 -34.70 -13.35 94.07
C SER A 965 -33.61 -13.47 95.15
N GLY A 966 -33.41 -12.45 95.99
CA GLY A 966 -32.33 -12.39 96.97
C GLY A 966 -32.37 -13.51 98.03
N TYR A 967 -31.20 -13.89 98.53
CA TYR A 967 -31.00 -14.94 99.53
C TYR A 967 -29.86 -14.61 100.51
N THR A 968 -29.98 -15.13 101.73
CA THR A 968 -29.01 -14.93 102.81
C THR A 968 -28.48 -16.28 103.28
N PHE A 969 -27.19 -16.36 103.59
CA PHE A 969 -26.58 -17.48 104.31
C PHE A 969 -25.60 -17.00 105.37
N THR A 970 -25.17 -17.89 106.26
CA THR A 970 -23.99 -17.67 107.09
C THR A 970 -23.02 -18.82 106.92
N ASP A 971 -21.74 -18.48 106.79
CA ASP A 971 -20.66 -19.43 106.99
C ASP A 971 -20.37 -19.52 108.50
N ILE A 972 -20.16 -20.73 109.00
CA ILE A 972 -20.10 -21.02 110.44
C ILE A 972 -18.78 -21.70 110.77
N TYR A 973 -18.05 -21.10 111.70
CA TYR A 973 -16.72 -21.51 112.13
C TYR A 973 -16.77 -21.89 113.61
N ILE A 974 -16.19 -23.03 113.97
CA ILE A 974 -16.00 -23.45 115.36
C ILE A 974 -14.50 -23.50 115.64
N ASN A 975 -14.05 -22.81 116.70
CA ASN A 975 -12.64 -22.62 117.03
C ASN A 975 -11.79 -22.22 115.81
N ASP A 976 -12.28 -21.22 115.07
CA ASP A 976 -11.67 -20.64 113.85
C ASP A 976 -11.48 -21.61 112.67
N THR A 977 -12.19 -22.75 112.68
CA THR A 977 -12.27 -23.72 111.58
C THR A 977 -13.66 -23.71 110.97
N PHE A 978 -13.77 -23.53 109.64
CA PHE A 978 -15.07 -23.60 108.93
C PHE A 978 -15.69 -25.00 109.08
N ILE A 979 -16.99 -25.04 109.43
CA ILE A 979 -17.75 -26.26 109.66
C ILE A 979 -18.80 -26.47 108.57
N GLU A 980 -19.69 -25.50 108.40
CA GLU A 980 -20.78 -25.56 107.41
C GLU A 980 -21.27 -24.16 107.02
N MET A 981 -22.02 -24.11 105.92
CA MET A 981 -22.78 -22.95 105.48
C MET A 981 -24.28 -23.23 105.68
N LYS A 982 -25.00 -22.27 106.26
CA LYS A 982 -26.46 -22.34 106.51
C LYS A 982 -27.18 -21.22 105.78
N ASN A 983 -28.02 -21.58 104.81
CA ASN A 983 -29.00 -20.66 104.24
C ASN A 983 -30.05 -20.28 105.30
N PHE A 984 -30.47 -19.02 105.30
CA PHE A 984 -31.58 -18.55 106.14
C PHE A 984 -32.91 -18.91 105.48
N SER A 985 -33.93 -19.21 106.29
CA SER A 985 -35.31 -19.27 105.82
C SER A 985 -35.82 -17.87 105.48
N ARG A 986 -36.51 -17.70 104.35
CA ARG A 986 -36.97 -16.39 103.84
C ARG A 986 -38.48 -16.26 103.99
N GLN A 987 -38.96 -15.13 104.51
CA GLN A 987 -40.36 -14.74 104.57
C GLN A 987 -40.55 -13.37 103.92
N ASP A 988 -41.47 -13.29 102.95
CA ASP A 988 -41.66 -12.10 102.14
C ASP A 988 -42.83 -11.23 102.61
N PHE A 989 -42.59 -9.92 102.62
CA PHE A 989 -43.58 -8.88 102.82
C PHE A 989 -43.54 -7.92 101.63
N THR A 990 -44.55 -7.07 101.47
CA THR A 990 -44.74 -6.24 100.26
C THR A 990 -43.65 -5.19 100.05
N GLU A 991 -42.95 -4.77 101.11
CA GLU A 991 -41.95 -3.70 101.08
C GLU A 991 -40.55 -4.16 101.53
N TYR A 992 -40.42 -5.38 102.07
CA TYR A 992 -39.17 -5.93 102.63
C TYR A 992 -39.25 -7.46 102.77
N ASN A 993 -38.12 -8.13 102.94
CA ASN A 993 -38.04 -9.55 103.33
C ASN A 993 -37.55 -9.64 104.78
N ILE A 994 -37.91 -10.73 105.47
CA ILE A 994 -37.21 -11.18 106.68
C ILE A 994 -36.56 -12.52 106.37
N PHE A 995 -35.26 -12.61 106.61
CA PHE A 995 -34.52 -13.85 106.64
C PHE A 995 -34.31 -14.25 108.11
N SER A 996 -34.61 -15.50 108.47
CA SER A 996 -34.36 -16.03 109.80
C SER A 996 -33.65 -17.38 109.79
N LEU A 997 -32.76 -17.58 110.76
CA LEU A 997 -32.01 -18.81 110.97
C LEU A 997 -31.87 -19.08 112.47
N ASP A 998 -32.32 -20.25 112.92
CA ASP A 998 -31.93 -20.80 114.21
C ASP A 998 -30.72 -21.72 114.03
N TYR A 999 -29.71 -21.54 114.90
CA TYR A 999 -28.52 -22.38 114.91
C TYR A 999 -28.22 -22.92 116.32
N GLU A 1000 -28.07 -24.23 116.46
CA GLU A 1000 -27.73 -24.88 117.73
C GLU A 1000 -26.22 -24.75 118.04
N ILE A 1001 -25.91 -24.19 119.20
CA ILE A 1001 -24.54 -23.99 119.70
C ILE A 1001 -24.23 -25.05 120.76
N LEU A 1002 -23.19 -25.84 120.50
CA LEU A 1002 -22.70 -26.86 121.42
C LEU A 1002 -21.81 -26.21 122.49
N ASN A 1003 -21.85 -26.77 123.69
CA ASN A 1003 -21.17 -26.20 124.85
C ASN A 1003 -19.64 -26.41 124.81
N ASP A 1004 -18.90 -25.52 125.48
CA ASP A 1004 -17.43 -25.48 125.60
C ASP A 1004 -16.63 -25.20 124.29
N THR A 1005 -17.15 -24.36 123.37
CA THR A 1005 -16.38 -23.90 122.19
C THR A 1005 -16.60 -22.43 121.79
N LYS A 1006 -15.69 -21.89 120.96
CA LYS A 1006 -15.83 -20.60 120.28
C LYS A 1006 -16.58 -20.79 118.96
N TYR A 1007 -17.59 -19.97 118.71
CA TYR A 1007 -18.28 -19.87 117.43
C TYR A 1007 -17.98 -18.53 116.75
N LEU A 1008 -17.96 -18.53 115.42
CA LEU A 1008 -17.83 -17.36 114.55
C LEU A 1008 -18.79 -17.55 113.37
N PHE A 1009 -19.67 -16.58 113.14
CA PHE A 1009 -20.67 -16.57 112.08
C PHE A 1009 -20.38 -15.39 111.14
N GLN A 1010 -20.21 -15.65 109.85
CA GLN A 1010 -20.06 -14.65 108.80
C GLN A 1010 -21.33 -14.65 107.94
N VAL A 1011 -22.15 -13.62 108.06
CA VAL A 1011 -23.46 -13.53 107.41
C VAL A 1011 -23.33 -12.81 106.07
N PHE A 1012 -23.79 -13.47 105.02
CA PHE A 1012 -23.73 -13.05 103.62
C PHE A 1012 -25.13 -12.83 103.04
N LEU A 1013 -25.30 -11.75 102.30
CA LEU A 1013 -26.54 -11.40 101.58
C LEU A 1013 -26.24 -11.23 100.08
N ASN A 1014 -26.97 -11.96 99.25
CA ASN A 1014 -27.09 -11.70 97.83
C ASN A 1014 -28.45 -11.01 97.57
N ASP A 1015 -28.45 -9.85 96.92
CA ASP A 1015 -29.66 -9.06 96.69
C ASP A 1015 -30.54 -9.59 95.54
N GLY A 1016 -30.02 -10.55 94.76
CA GLY A 1016 -30.71 -11.16 93.63
C GLY A 1016 -30.76 -10.30 92.37
N ILE A 1017 -30.17 -9.10 92.40
CA ILE A 1017 -30.06 -8.16 91.27
C ILE A 1017 -28.60 -8.05 90.82
N SER A 1018 -27.65 -8.12 91.76
CA SER A 1018 -26.23 -8.18 91.49
C SER A 1018 -25.68 -9.60 91.67
N ASN A 1019 -24.81 -10.05 90.76
CA ASN A 1019 -24.12 -11.36 90.87
C ASN A 1019 -23.00 -11.38 91.93
N ILE A 1020 -23.04 -10.47 92.92
CA ILE A 1020 -22.02 -10.31 93.96
C ILE A 1020 -22.67 -10.53 95.31
N THR A 1021 -22.37 -11.66 95.94
CA THR A 1021 -22.74 -11.92 97.33
C THR A 1021 -21.88 -11.06 98.26
N ASN A 1022 -22.50 -10.24 99.09
CA ASN A 1022 -21.82 -9.33 100.01
C ASN A 1022 -21.79 -9.92 101.44
N LEU A 1023 -20.63 -9.88 102.10
CA LEU A 1023 -20.55 -10.07 103.54
C LEU A 1023 -21.17 -8.85 104.22
N ILE A 1024 -22.16 -9.05 105.10
CA ILE A 1024 -22.87 -7.96 105.78
C ILE A 1024 -22.57 -7.85 107.27
N GLU A 1025 -22.27 -8.97 107.97
CA GLU A 1025 -21.91 -8.94 109.40
C GLU A 1025 -21.00 -10.13 109.78
N GLU A 1026 -20.18 -9.95 110.82
CA GLU A 1026 -19.37 -11.01 111.45
C GLU A 1026 -19.59 -11.02 112.97
N LEU A 1027 -19.96 -12.19 113.54
CA LEU A 1027 -20.40 -12.32 114.94
C LEU A 1027 -19.69 -13.48 115.65
N ILE A 1028 -19.13 -13.22 116.85
CA ILE A 1028 -18.33 -14.19 117.62
C ILE A 1028 -18.97 -14.47 118.98
N PHE A 1029 -19.10 -15.76 119.31
CA PHE A 1029 -19.64 -16.26 120.59
C PHE A 1029 -18.65 -17.22 121.26
N ASN A 1030 -18.72 -17.35 122.60
CA ASN A 1030 -17.99 -18.37 123.36
C ASN A 1030 -18.95 -18.98 124.38
N THR A 1031 -19.13 -20.30 124.37
CA THR A 1031 -20.04 -21.03 125.27
C THR A 1031 -19.26 -21.84 126.31
N SER A 1032 -19.80 -21.99 127.52
CA SER A 1032 -19.21 -22.85 128.56
C SER A 1032 -20.29 -23.58 129.38
N ALA A 1033 -20.12 -24.88 129.60
CA ALA A 1033 -21.21 -25.87 129.75
C ALA A 1033 -22.01 -25.92 131.06
N SER A 1034 -23.29 -26.36 130.96
CA SER A 1034 -23.99 -27.21 131.95
C SER A 1034 -25.32 -27.83 131.43
N GLU A 1035 -25.42 -29.18 131.43
CA GLU A 1035 -26.60 -30.09 131.62
C GLU A 1035 -28.00 -29.75 130.97
N ILE A 1036 -28.57 -30.47 129.96
CA ILE A 1036 -29.27 -31.81 129.96
C ILE A 1036 -30.61 -31.81 130.77
N PRO A 1037 -31.79 -32.47 130.41
CA PRO A 1037 -32.17 -33.45 129.33
C PRO A 1037 -33.58 -33.29 128.60
N GLU A 1038 -33.90 -34.21 127.64
CA GLU A 1038 -35.20 -34.96 127.33
C GLU A 1038 -36.58 -34.22 127.12
N ASP A 1039 -37.63 -34.69 126.39
CA ASP A 1039 -37.98 -35.95 125.68
C ASP A 1039 -39.19 -35.84 124.64
N SER A 1040 -39.46 -36.93 123.88
CA SER A 1040 -40.75 -37.44 123.30
C SER A 1040 -41.57 -36.75 122.15
N GLU A 1041 -41.54 -37.36 120.95
CA GLU A 1041 -42.60 -38.07 120.13
C GLU A 1041 -44.13 -38.04 120.47
N PRO A 1042 -45.10 -38.54 119.62
CA PRO A 1042 -45.15 -38.81 118.15
C PRO A 1042 -46.54 -38.60 117.40
N ASP A 1043 -46.58 -38.85 116.07
CA ASP A 1043 -47.69 -39.42 115.21
C ASP A 1043 -49.09 -38.73 115.06
N PRO A 1044 -50.06 -39.19 114.18
CA PRO A 1044 -50.01 -40.03 112.93
C PRO A 1044 -50.95 -39.59 111.73
N ASP A 1045 -50.73 -40.15 110.50
CA ASP A 1045 -51.65 -40.58 109.38
C ASP A 1045 -52.93 -39.78 108.92
N PRO A 1046 -53.66 -40.06 107.77
CA PRO A 1046 -53.53 -41.14 106.74
C PRO A 1046 -53.75 -40.77 105.22
N ASP A 1047 -53.76 -41.82 104.39
CA ASP A 1047 -54.15 -42.06 102.95
C ASP A 1047 -55.50 -41.43 102.45
N PRO A 1048 -55.91 -41.42 101.13
CA PRO A 1048 -55.63 -42.42 100.05
C PRO A 1048 -55.48 -41.98 98.54
N ASP A 1049 -55.18 -43.01 97.71
CA ASP A 1049 -55.11 -43.22 96.23
C ASP A 1049 -56.47 -42.97 95.45
N PRO A 1050 -56.68 -43.19 94.10
CA PRO A 1050 -55.86 -43.87 93.05
C PRO A 1050 -55.90 -43.37 91.56
N GLU A 1051 -55.22 -44.13 90.66
CA GLU A 1051 -55.47 -44.44 89.21
C GLU A 1051 -54.36 -44.16 88.14
N GLU A 1052 -54.35 -45.01 87.10
CA GLU A 1052 -53.31 -45.36 86.09
C GLU A 1052 -54.02 -45.63 84.70
N PRO A 1053 -53.46 -46.17 83.58
CA PRO A 1053 -52.06 -46.43 83.14
C PRO A 1053 -51.77 -46.12 81.61
N ASP A 1054 -50.66 -46.70 81.11
CA ASP A 1054 -50.38 -47.26 79.75
C ASP A 1054 -49.33 -46.62 78.81
N ASP A 1055 -48.70 -47.51 78.03
CA ASP A 1055 -47.35 -47.51 77.37
C ASP A 1055 -47.47 -48.28 76.00
N PRO A 1056 -46.44 -48.77 75.25
CA PRO A 1056 -45.03 -48.37 75.00
C PRO A 1056 -44.65 -48.25 73.48
N ASP A 1057 -43.33 -48.03 73.24
CA ASP A 1057 -42.43 -48.87 72.42
C ASP A 1057 -41.72 -48.31 71.15
N ILE A 1058 -40.61 -48.99 70.77
CA ILE A 1058 -39.50 -48.58 69.88
C ILE A 1058 -39.09 -49.80 68.97
N PRO A 1059 -37.88 -49.97 68.35
CA PRO A 1059 -37.00 -49.09 67.55
C PRO A 1059 -36.51 -49.69 66.18
N ASN A 1060 -35.69 -48.91 65.44
CA ASN A 1060 -34.40 -49.31 64.77
C ASN A 1060 -34.27 -49.82 63.30
N THR A 1061 -33.10 -49.49 62.70
CA THR A 1061 -32.37 -50.10 61.54
C THR A 1061 -32.96 -50.05 60.11
N ALA A 1062 -32.22 -50.25 58.98
CA ALA A 1062 -30.83 -49.91 58.53
C ALA A 1062 -30.63 -50.37 57.04
N VAL A 1063 -29.50 -49.99 56.37
CA VAL A 1063 -28.98 -50.52 55.05
C VAL A 1063 -29.82 -50.08 53.80
N LYS A 1064 -29.36 -49.50 52.66
CA LYS A 1064 -28.11 -49.38 51.85
C LYS A 1064 -28.01 -50.39 50.66
N TYR A 1065 -28.09 -49.94 49.39
CA TYR A 1065 -27.17 -50.25 48.24
C TYR A 1065 -27.67 -49.79 46.83
N ASP A 1066 -26.80 -49.08 46.10
CA ASP A 1066 -26.44 -49.08 44.65
C ASP A 1066 -27.39 -49.23 43.42
N LYS A 1067 -27.14 -48.31 42.44
CA LYS A 1067 -26.80 -48.50 40.99
C LYS A 1067 -27.85 -48.77 39.87
N GLU A 1068 -27.71 -47.96 38.80
CA GLU A 1068 -27.62 -48.31 37.35
C GLU A 1068 -28.87 -48.88 36.61
N ILE A 1069 -29.15 -48.69 35.29
CA ILE A 1069 -28.61 -47.85 34.18
C ILE A 1069 -29.61 -47.79 32.99
N GLN A 1070 -29.53 -46.77 32.10
CA GLN A 1070 -30.12 -46.68 30.72
C GLN A 1070 -31.67 -46.67 30.55
N MET A 1071 -32.31 -45.67 29.90
CA MET A 1071 -32.33 -45.20 28.48
C MET A 1071 -33.38 -45.87 27.56
N ALA A 1072 -34.41 -45.10 27.12
CA ALA A 1072 -35.10 -45.19 25.82
C ALA A 1072 -36.00 -43.95 25.55
N ILE A 1073 -36.28 -43.61 24.28
CA ILE A 1073 -37.08 -42.44 23.82
C ILE A 1073 -38.09 -42.89 22.73
N PRO A 1074 -39.31 -42.32 22.67
CA PRO A 1074 -39.80 -41.64 21.44
C PRO A 1074 -40.57 -40.32 21.75
N LEU A 1075 -40.58 -39.21 21.00
CA LEU A 1075 -40.43 -38.87 19.56
C LEU A 1075 -41.78 -38.68 18.81
N ILE A 1076 -42.06 -37.43 18.39
CA ILE A 1076 -43.06 -36.84 17.43
C ILE A 1076 -42.83 -35.30 17.52
N ILE A 1077 -42.41 -34.47 16.55
CA ILE A 1077 -42.73 -34.17 15.12
C ILE A 1077 -44.09 -33.42 14.98
N ILE A 1078 -44.18 -32.16 14.51
CA ILE A 1078 -44.44 -31.72 13.10
C ILE A 1078 -44.37 -30.16 12.99
N PHE A 1079 -43.62 -29.67 11.98
CA PHE A 1079 -43.79 -28.50 11.04
C PHE A 1079 -44.63 -27.23 11.36
N LEU A 1080 -44.53 -26.06 10.68
CA LEU A 1080 -43.94 -25.54 9.41
C LEU A 1080 -43.60 -24.01 9.64
N ALA A 1081 -43.13 -23.07 8.78
CA ALA A 1081 -42.83 -22.92 7.33
C ALA A 1081 -41.83 -21.74 7.06
N THR A 1082 -41.51 -21.44 5.80
CA THR A 1082 -40.84 -20.21 5.29
C THR A 1082 -41.53 -19.69 4.00
N PRO A 1083 -41.22 -18.45 3.53
CA PRO A 1083 -40.35 -18.27 2.33
C PRO A 1083 -39.39 -17.05 2.48
N GLY A 1084 -38.23 -16.94 1.82
CA GLY A 1084 -37.97 -16.73 0.37
C GLY A 1084 -37.37 -15.32 0.17
N VAL A 1085 -36.58 -14.95 -0.85
CA VAL A 1085 -36.07 -15.57 -2.10
C VAL A 1085 -34.67 -14.99 -2.40
N ALA A 1086 -33.80 -15.74 -3.10
CA ALA A 1086 -32.56 -15.21 -3.71
C ALA A 1086 -32.47 -15.63 -5.19
N ILE A 1087 -31.77 -14.85 -6.02
CA ILE A 1087 -31.64 -15.07 -7.48
C ILE A 1087 -30.18 -15.26 -7.87
N PHE A 1088 -29.89 -16.34 -8.59
CA PHE A 1088 -28.66 -16.51 -9.38
C PHE A 1088 -29.06 -16.76 -10.85
N SER A 1089 -28.27 -16.23 -11.78
CA SER A 1089 -28.45 -16.42 -13.23
C SER A 1089 -27.16 -16.98 -13.83
N SER A 1090 -27.25 -18.09 -14.56
CA SER A 1090 -26.11 -18.73 -15.22
C SER A 1090 -26.40 -19.00 -16.70
N ARG A 1091 -25.40 -18.76 -17.56
CA ARG A 1091 -25.48 -19.03 -19.01
C ARG A 1091 -24.14 -19.45 -19.61
N LYS A 1092 -23.99 -20.75 -19.87
CA LYS A 1092 -23.29 -21.28 -21.07
C LYS A 1092 -23.70 -22.75 -21.30
N LEU A 1093 -23.49 -23.22 -22.52
CA LEU A 1093 -23.58 -24.63 -22.98
C LEU A 1093 -24.94 -25.36 -22.89
N LYS A 1094 -25.67 -25.36 -24.02
CA LYS A 1094 -26.59 -26.44 -24.41
C LYS A 1094 -26.61 -26.63 -25.93
N LYS A 1095 -25.85 -27.59 -26.45
CA LYS A 1095 -25.96 -28.12 -27.83
C LYS A 1095 -25.43 -29.56 -27.87
N ILE A 1096 -25.88 -30.35 -28.86
CA ILE A 1096 -25.76 -31.82 -29.01
C ILE A 1096 -26.94 -32.61 -28.40
N GLN A 1097 -28.07 -32.62 -29.12
CA GLN A 1097 -28.85 -33.82 -29.43
C GLN A 1097 -29.99 -33.47 -30.39
N ASP A 1098 -29.69 -33.50 -31.69
CA ASP A 1098 -30.71 -33.67 -32.74
C ASP A 1098 -30.11 -34.56 -33.83
N LEU A 1099 -30.54 -35.81 -33.86
CA LEU A 1099 -30.13 -36.82 -34.82
C LEU A 1099 -31.36 -37.69 -35.14
N LYS A 1100 -32.36 -37.09 -35.81
CA LYS A 1100 -33.62 -37.77 -36.10
C LYS A 1100 -34.46 -37.34 -37.32
N THR A 1101 -33.82 -36.80 -38.35
CA THR A 1101 -34.18 -37.02 -39.77
C THR A 1101 -32.96 -36.77 -40.64
#